data_AF-A0A1A6A9I2-F1
#
_entry.id   AF-A0A1A6A9I2-F1
#
_cell.length_a   1.000
_cell.length_b   1.000
_cell.length_c   1.000
_cell.angle_alpha   90.00
_cell.angle_beta   90.00
_cell.angle_gamma   90.00
#
_symmetry.space_group_name_H-M   'P 1'
#
loop_
_entity.id
_entity.type
_entity.pdbx_description
1 polymer ?
#
loop_
_entity_poly.entity_id
_entity_poly.type
_entity_poly.pdbx_seq_one_letter_code
_entity_poly.pdbx_strand_id
1 'polypeptide(L)'
;MSSPRKRTKIHTSQGRGLSEPQLPLHIALAWIIDRVFPLNDDCQPVPIYSHGFVADILRIIAREVLEIGSKPATFLSLRDELDPLVRKETSQILKRNNKKRSRGQDVEEDYEEGEKFSSWMTAFGDRFKDISEGCTFLDRLEKELRDRLNYADDEEPTELPEPIERHSPLGVFSRTLLNTLRKLSFDETTHLSREIARWCGLDTDGPSIHAGIWSLDRESGMEDSLDKRIKAMQDYQSANASGDYSKALSSLKRFYDYQFPSAGRGQHQHALLNIANFHYSTGGMESALAAVEEATRVTRTAGDKACLHQCISLAQRIKTETTAVAFTPAETIRIRQKPIFTNRLPEGQSPMDVLWSVKPALDLGEPVHIAFRRVHLALGKELATEGHPTEGDKKVSKQWRTGQKLDMAAWNATQAGLWGMLGSDALAEYHEDLALSDLSPWADGRLSVLLSRAARAIDQAEYDTALAMLLDISTLKGMSLSSYHRWSKVVWTVLERRAKLHDDEKSLDHIVSSRAPSDYSKRAGPGGPMRETGHPSPIFIENDNTSDSPSPPPRIPRGIPLMHEYIKDLYKKVEKLQTSGTPPHNILPAILEAVQLSSELGLWSLHRYGVIVLCEVMLQIEGLNMAEKVVGELEKIWDQVLGGNDLECIARGLVCLGKAKIDLALDKHDADNDTNNDNDDGAQDQASDGLLGM
;
A
#
# COMPACT_ATOMS: atom_id res chain seq x y z
N MET A 1 -7.33 48.26 -27.23
CA MET A 1 -5.93 47.81 -27.40
C MET A 1 -5.49 47.16 -26.11
N SER A 2 -5.57 45.83 -26.05
CA SER A 2 -5.25 45.03 -24.87
C SER A 2 -3.88 44.38 -25.05
N SER A 3 -2.96 44.67 -24.15
CA SER A 3 -1.64 44.03 -24.09
C SER A 3 -1.79 42.51 -23.80
N PRO A 4 -1.03 41.63 -24.47
CA PRO A 4 -1.13 40.19 -24.29
C PRO A 4 -0.39 39.75 -23.02
N ARG A 5 -1.10 39.06 -22.12
CA ARG A 5 -0.52 38.39 -20.95
C ARG A 5 0.42 37.27 -21.40
N LYS A 6 1.71 37.36 -21.04
CA LYS A 6 2.70 36.29 -21.21
C LYS A 6 2.23 35.04 -20.45
N ARG A 7 2.01 33.94 -21.20
CA ARG A 7 1.85 32.59 -20.65
C ARG A 7 3.19 32.14 -20.06
N THR A 8 3.27 32.01 -18.74
CA THR A 8 4.35 31.26 -18.09
C THR A 8 4.12 29.77 -18.36
N LYS A 9 4.95 29.19 -19.23
CA LYS A 9 5.05 27.73 -19.39
C LYS A 9 5.68 27.18 -18.11
N ILE A 10 4.96 26.29 -17.43
CA ILE A 10 5.50 25.51 -16.32
C ILE A 10 6.41 24.45 -16.94
N HIS A 11 7.72 24.66 -16.89
CA HIS A 11 8.70 23.61 -17.13
C HIS A 11 8.81 22.78 -15.84
N THR A 12 8.31 21.55 -15.88
CA THR A 12 8.64 20.51 -14.90
C THR A 12 10.07 20.05 -15.17
N SER A 13 11.06 20.74 -14.60
CA SER A 13 12.43 20.24 -14.53
C SER A 13 12.59 19.51 -13.20
N GLN A 14 12.87 18.21 -13.26
CA GLN A 14 13.27 17.41 -12.11
C GLN A 14 14.74 17.72 -11.80
N GLY A 15 14.97 18.84 -11.11
CA GLY A 15 16.20 19.09 -10.38
C GLY A 15 15.80 19.57 -9.00
N ARG A 16 16.16 18.83 -7.95
CA ARG A 16 16.16 19.43 -6.61
C ARG A 16 17.15 20.60 -6.66
N GLY A 17 16.80 21.73 -6.04
CA GLY A 17 17.71 22.86 -5.93
C GLY A 17 19.03 22.42 -5.26
N LEU A 18 20.15 23.00 -5.68
CA LEU A 18 21.46 22.73 -5.10
C LEU A 18 21.36 22.93 -3.58
N SER A 19 21.43 21.84 -2.80
CA SER A 19 21.40 21.95 -1.36
C SER A 19 22.72 22.54 -0.85
N GLU A 20 22.65 23.54 0.02
CA GLU A 20 23.79 24.25 0.64
C GLU A 20 24.91 23.32 1.16
N PRO A 21 24.65 22.17 1.83
CA PRO A 21 25.72 21.27 2.29
C PRO A 21 26.48 20.54 1.17
N GLN A 22 26.01 20.59 -0.06
CA GLN A 22 26.63 19.95 -1.22
C GLN A 22 27.36 20.97 -2.13
N LEU A 23 27.34 22.26 -1.80
CA LEU A 23 27.98 23.29 -2.64
C LEU A 23 29.50 23.04 -2.87
N PRO A 24 30.29 22.61 -1.86
CA PRO A 24 31.70 22.26 -2.08
C PRO A 24 31.89 21.12 -3.09
N LEU A 25 31.01 20.11 -3.06
CA LEU A 25 31.01 19.02 -4.04
C LEU A 25 30.64 19.55 -5.44
N HIS A 26 29.62 20.40 -5.55
CA HIS A 26 29.19 20.98 -6.82
C HIS A 26 30.28 21.85 -7.47
N ILE A 27 31.05 22.58 -6.67
CA ILE A 27 32.19 23.39 -7.15
C ILE A 27 33.34 22.50 -7.61
N ALA A 28 33.62 21.40 -6.90
CA ALA A 28 34.57 20.40 -7.35
C ALA A 28 34.14 19.73 -8.68
N LEU A 29 32.85 19.43 -8.84
CA LEU A 29 32.31 18.87 -10.09
C LEU A 29 32.42 19.87 -11.24
N ALA A 30 32.15 21.15 -11.00
CA ALA A 30 32.36 22.21 -11.98
C ALA A 30 33.82 22.35 -12.41
N TRP A 31 34.75 22.25 -11.46
CA TRP A 31 36.19 22.21 -11.75
C TRP A 31 36.57 21.00 -12.62
N ILE A 32 35.98 19.83 -12.37
CA ILE A 32 36.22 18.65 -13.20
C ILE A 32 35.65 18.86 -14.61
N ILE A 33 34.48 19.49 -14.75
CA ILE A 33 33.90 19.85 -16.05
C ILE A 33 34.84 20.79 -16.83
N ASP A 34 35.38 21.81 -16.16
CA ASP A 34 36.38 22.74 -16.72
C ASP A 34 37.60 21.98 -17.27
N ARG A 35 38.11 20.99 -16.52
CA ARG A 35 39.27 20.19 -16.93
C ARG A 35 39.00 19.14 -18.01
N VAL A 36 37.80 18.57 -18.07
CA VAL A 36 37.42 17.58 -19.09
C VAL A 36 37.26 18.21 -20.47
N PHE A 37 36.84 19.48 -20.51
CA PHE A 37 36.65 20.25 -21.75
C PHE A 37 37.58 21.48 -21.76
N PRO A 38 38.88 21.30 -22.07
CA PRO A 38 39.82 22.42 -22.17
C PRO A 38 39.47 23.31 -23.37
N LEU A 39 39.60 24.62 -23.17
CA LEU A 39 39.43 25.65 -24.20
C LEU A 39 40.77 26.34 -24.46
N ASN A 40 41.07 26.68 -25.72
CA ASN A 40 42.20 27.53 -26.09
C ASN A 40 41.93 29.01 -25.79
N ASP A 41 42.97 29.86 -25.92
CA ASP A 41 42.88 31.33 -25.75
C ASP A 41 41.79 31.98 -26.63
N ASP A 42 41.43 31.34 -27.76
CA ASP A 42 40.34 31.73 -28.66
C ASP A 42 38.97 31.13 -28.28
N CYS A 43 38.82 30.57 -27.07
CA CYS A 43 37.64 29.86 -26.56
C CYS A 43 37.19 28.66 -27.42
N GLN A 44 38.10 28.03 -28.17
CA GLN A 44 37.81 26.85 -28.99
C GLN A 44 38.11 25.55 -28.23
N PRO A 45 37.27 24.50 -28.35
CA PRO A 45 37.48 23.24 -27.64
C PRO A 45 38.67 22.46 -28.18
N VAL A 46 39.57 22.04 -27.29
CA VAL A 46 40.74 21.22 -27.65
C VAL A 46 40.47 19.75 -27.32
N PRO A 47 40.47 18.84 -28.31
CA PRO A 47 40.25 17.42 -28.08
C PRO A 47 41.54 16.74 -27.56
N ILE A 48 41.99 17.09 -26.35
CA ILE A 48 43.19 16.51 -25.72
C ILE A 48 42.93 15.07 -25.26
N TYR A 49 41.75 14.82 -24.68
CA TYR A 49 41.40 13.56 -24.03
C TYR A 49 40.63 12.59 -24.94
N SER A 50 40.80 11.29 -24.72
CA SER A 50 40.06 10.27 -25.45
C SER A 50 38.56 10.24 -25.09
N HIS A 51 37.71 9.93 -26.08
CA HIS A 51 36.26 9.83 -25.86
C HIS A 51 35.85 8.83 -24.77
N GLY A 52 36.61 7.73 -24.62
CA GLY A 52 36.37 6.74 -23.57
C GLY A 52 36.61 7.31 -22.17
N PHE A 53 37.71 8.05 -21.99
CA PHE A 53 38.01 8.74 -20.75
C PHE A 53 36.96 9.81 -20.43
N VAL A 54 36.60 10.66 -21.40
CA VAL A 54 35.57 11.69 -21.23
C VAL A 54 34.23 11.06 -20.81
N ALA A 55 33.82 9.95 -21.42
CA ALA A 55 32.58 9.25 -21.07
C ALA A 55 32.61 8.68 -19.63
N ASP A 56 33.74 8.13 -19.19
CA ASP A 56 33.89 7.60 -17.83
C ASP A 56 33.84 8.71 -16.77
N ILE A 57 34.48 9.86 -17.03
CA ILE A 57 34.40 11.02 -16.13
C ILE A 57 32.98 11.60 -16.10
N LEU A 58 32.32 11.72 -17.26
CA LEU A 58 30.94 12.20 -17.34
C LEU A 58 29.94 11.28 -16.62
N ARG A 59 30.19 9.96 -16.55
CA ARG A 59 29.38 9.05 -15.72
C ARG A 59 29.48 9.37 -14.24
N ILE A 60 30.68 9.68 -13.75
CA ILE A 60 30.90 10.09 -12.35
C ILE A 60 30.14 11.40 -12.10
N ILE A 61 30.32 12.40 -12.97
CA ILE A 61 29.64 13.69 -12.85
C ILE A 61 28.12 13.51 -12.90
N ALA A 62 27.59 12.75 -13.87
CA ALA A 62 26.16 12.53 -14.00
C ALA A 62 25.56 11.78 -12.79
N ARG A 63 26.29 10.84 -12.20
CA ARG A 63 25.86 10.13 -10.98
C ARG A 63 25.65 11.09 -9.81
N GLU A 64 26.57 12.03 -9.62
CA GLU A 64 26.52 13.00 -8.53
C GLU A 64 25.55 14.16 -8.83
N VAL A 65 25.54 14.70 -10.06
CA VAL A 65 24.64 15.80 -10.48
C VAL A 65 23.17 15.38 -10.49
N LEU A 66 22.87 14.11 -10.82
CA LEU A 66 21.51 13.57 -10.80
C LEU A 66 21.14 12.94 -9.44
N GLU A 67 22.01 13.07 -8.43
CA GLU A 67 21.82 12.54 -7.06
C GLU A 67 21.42 11.05 -7.02
N ILE A 68 21.92 10.23 -7.96
CA ILE A 68 21.54 8.81 -8.06
C ILE A 68 22.17 8.00 -6.91
N GLY A 69 23.25 8.50 -6.31
CA GLY A 69 23.93 7.88 -5.16
C GLY A 69 23.19 8.07 -3.83
N SER A 70 23.22 7.07 -2.95
CA SER A 70 22.59 7.14 -1.62
C SER A 70 23.28 8.10 -0.64
N LYS A 71 24.52 8.51 -0.94
CA LYS A 71 25.33 9.46 -0.15
C LYS A 71 26.16 10.32 -1.11
N PRO A 72 26.34 11.63 -0.85
CA PRO A 72 27.17 12.49 -1.68
C PRO A 72 28.65 12.07 -1.58
N ALA A 73 29.39 12.17 -2.68
CA ALA A 73 30.82 11.88 -2.70
C ALA A 73 31.62 12.82 -1.77
N THR A 74 32.55 12.25 -1.01
CA THR A 74 33.53 13.02 -0.21
C THR A 74 34.75 13.36 -1.07
N PHE A 75 35.54 14.37 -0.67
CA PHE A 75 36.76 14.77 -1.37
C PHE A 75 37.71 13.60 -1.63
N LEU A 76 37.93 12.75 -0.62
CA LEU A 76 38.78 11.57 -0.72
C LEU A 76 38.19 10.52 -1.68
N SER A 77 36.88 10.26 -1.60
CA SER A 77 36.20 9.31 -2.48
C SER A 77 36.29 9.74 -3.96
N LEU A 78 36.10 11.04 -4.23
CA LEU A 78 36.15 11.59 -5.58
C LEU A 78 37.59 11.56 -6.14
N ARG A 79 38.58 11.89 -5.31
CA ARG A 79 40.01 11.78 -5.69
C ARG A 79 40.41 10.35 -6.01
N ASP A 80 40.03 9.39 -5.15
CA ASP A 80 40.42 7.99 -5.31
C ASP A 80 39.77 7.34 -6.55
N GLU A 81 38.62 7.84 -7.00
CA GLU A 81 37.94 7.41 -8.25
C GLU A 81 38.53 8.09 -9.51
N LEU A 82 38.91 9.37 -9.44
CA LEU A 82 39.42 10.16 -10.57
C LEU A 82 40.91 9.92 -10.87
N ASP A 83 41.76 9.88 -9.84
CA ASP A 83 43.22 9.78 -10.01
C ASP A 83 43.65 8.56 -10.86
N PRO A 84 43.08 7.35 -10.69
CA PRO A 84 43.40 6.21 -11.54
C PRO A 84 43.05 6.43 -13.02
N LEU A 85 41.92 7.10 -13.30
CA LEU A 85 41.47 7.41 -14.66
C LEU A 85 42.42 8.41 -15.32
N VAL A 86 42.79 9.48 -14.59
CA VAL A 86 43.72 10.52 -15.07
C VAL A 86 45.12 9.92 -15.31
N ARG A 87 45.63 9.05 -14.42
CA ARG A 87 46.92 8.34 -14.62
C ARG A 87 46.92 7.46 -15.87
N LYS A 88 45.80 6.79 -16.14
CA LYS A 88 45.65 5.91 -17.31
C LYS A 88 45.61 6.72 -18.60
N GLU A 89 44.93 7.87 -18.62
CA GLU A 89 44.82 8.72 -19.80
C GLU A 89 46.12 9.49 -20.07
N THR A 90 46.76 10.08 -19.05
CA THR A 90 48.08 10.74 -19.18
C THR A 90 49.15 9.78 -19.74
N SER A 91 49.15 8.52 -19.30
CA SER A 91 50.03 7.47 -19.86
C SER A 91 49.74 7.17 -21.34
N GLN A 92 48.48 7.33 -21.79
CA GLN A 92 48.11 7.16 -23.20
C GLN A 92 48.46 8.39 -24.03
N ILE A 93 48.26 9.60 -23.50
CA ILE A 93 48.65 10.87 -24.13
C ILE A 93 50.16 10.89 -24.33
N LEU A 94 50.95 10.54 -23.31
CA LEU A 94 52.41 10.44 -23.41
C LEU A 94 52.85 9.47 -24.51
N LYS A 95 52.19 8.32 -24.66
CA LYS A 95 52.47 7.37 -25.75
C LYS A 95 52.11 7.94 -27.12
N ARG A 96 51.00 8.67 -27.25
CA ARG A 96 50.57 9.31 -28.50
C ARG A 96 51.53 10.44 -28.91
N ASN A 97 51.93 11.29 -27.96
CA ASN A 97 52.81 12.42 -28.23
C ASN A 97 54.25 11.96 -28.50
N ASN A 98 54.77 10.96 -27.78
CA ASN A 98 56.07 10.37 -28.12
C ASN A 98 56.07 9.74 -29.52
N LYS A 99 54.92 9.18 -29.97
CA LYS A 99 54.76 8.71 -31.34
C LYS A 99 54.74 9.87 -32.35
N LYS A 100 54.12 11.02 -32.04
CA LYS A 100 54.16 12.24 -32.88
C LYS A 100 55.58 12.81 -32.96
N ARG A 101 56.28 12.94 -31.82
CA ARG A 101 57.69 13.36 -31.73
C ARG A 101 58.60 12.43 -32.55
N SER A 102 58.40 11.12 -32.48
CA SER A 102 59.17 10.14 -33.28
C SER A 102 58.92 10.23 -34.80
N ARG A 103 57.85 10.91 -35.21
CA ARG A 103 57.49 11.16 -36.62
C ARG A 103 57.90 12.56 -37.09
N GLY A 104 58.55 13.37 -36.25
CA GLY A 104 58.96 14.74 -36.56
C GLY A 104 57.80 15.73 -36.65
N GLN A 105 56.66 15.45 -36.01
CA GLN A 105 55.55 16.40 -35.88
C GLN A 105 55.69 17.18 -34.58
N ASP A 106 55.54 18.51 -34.68
CA ASP A 106 55.49 19.39 -33.51
C ASP A 106 54.22 19.10 -32.69
N VAL A 107 54.37 19.07 -31.37
CA VAL A 107 53.28 18.86 -30.42
C VAL A 107 52.92 20.23 -29.86
N GLU A 108 51.65 20.62 -29.98
CA GLU A 108 51.12 21.86 -29.43
C GLU A 108 51.23 21.88 -27.90
N GLU A 109 51.44 23.06 -27.32
CA GLU A 109 51.70 23.28 -25.88
C GLU A 109 50.63 22.65 -24.97
N ASP A 110 49.35 22.73 -25.36
CA ASP A 110 48.22 22.13 -24.63
C ASP A 110 48.32 20.60 -24.50
N TYR A 111 48.87 19.94 -25.53
CA TYR A 111 49.10 18.49 -25.49
C TYR A 111 50.32 18.13 -24.66
N GLU A 112 51.28 19.04 -24.48
CA GLU A 112 52.45 18.85 -23.59
C GLU A 112 52.07 19.01 -22.12
N GLU A 113 51.12 19.90 -21.81
CA GLU A 113 50.56 20.01 -20.47
C GLU A 113 49.79 18.74 -20.05
N GLY A 114 49.06 18.14 -20.99
CA GLY A 114 48.37 16.86 -20.80
C GLY A 114 49.27 15.65 -20.56
N GLU A 115 50.59 15.75 -20.79
CA GLU A 115 51.57 14.69 -20.47
C GLU A 115 51.92 14.64 -18.99
N LYS A 116 51.81 15.77 -18.28
CA LYS A 116 52.21 15.88 -16.88
C LYS A 116 51.06 15.42 -15.99
N PHE A 117 51.26 14.29 -15.31
CA PHE A 117 50.29 13.84 -14.32
C PHE A 117 50.18 14.87 -13.18
N SER A 118 48.99 15.44 -13.04
CA SER A 118 48.57 16.22 -11.88
C SER A 118 47.28 15.61 -11.33
N SER A 119 47.20 15.40 -10.01
CA SER A 119 45.92 15.03 -9.39
C SER A 119 45.02 16.26 -9.42
N TRP A 120 43.93 16.19 -10.18
CA TRP A 120 43.00 17.31 -10.34
C TRP A 120 42.38 17.74 -9.01
N MET A 121 42.14 16.79 -8.10
CA MET A 121 41.55 17.04 -6.78
C MET A 121 42.59 17.58 -5.78
N THR A 122 43.86 17.14 -5.82
CA THR A 122 44.91 17.77 -5.00
C THR A 122 45.18 19.19 -5.45
N ALA A 123 45.24 19.43 -6.76
CA ALA A 123 45.37 20.78 -7.31
C ALA A 123 44.18 21.67 -6.95
N PHE A 124 42.97 21.12 -6.90
CA PHE A 124 41.78 21.82 -6.40
C PHE A 124 41.94 22.21 -4.93
N GLY A 125 42.28 21.26 -4.05
CA GLY A 125 42.47 21.54 -2.62
C GLY A 125 43.57 22.57 -2.33
N ASP A 126 44.66 22.55 -3.10
CA ASP A 126 45.78 23.50 -2.94
C ASP A 126 45.36 24.97 -3.14
N ARG A 127 44.36 25.24 -3.99
CA ARG A 127 43.83 26.60 -4.25
C ARG A 127 43.08 27.20 -3.06
N PHE A 128 42.65 26.37 -2.11
CA PHE A 128 41.90 26.79 -0.93
C PHE A 128 42.75 26.79 0.34
N LYS A 129 44.09 26.69 0.21
CA LYS A 129 45.02 26.87 1.34
C LYS A 129 45.02 28.31 1.86
N ASP A 130 44.93 29.28 0.96
CA ASP A 130 44.69 30.68 1.29
C ASP A 130 43.25 31.05 0.91
N ILE A 131 42.58 31.77 1.81
CA ILE A 131 41.21 32.24 1.61
C ILE A 131 41.17 33.25 0.45
N SER A 132 42.22 34.06 0.29
CA SER A 132 42.27 35.04 -0.79
C SER A 132 42.38 34.36 -2.16
N GLU A 133 43.23 33.34 -2.27
CA GLU A 133 43.37 32.51 -3.47
C GLU A 133 42.07 31.75 -3.78
N GLY A 134 41.42 31.19 -2.77
CA GLY A 134 40.13 30.49 -2.91
C GLY A 134 39.01 31.38 -3.44
N CYS A 135 38.92 32.63 -2.97
CA CYS A 135 37.94 33.60 -3.50
C CYS A 135 38.23 33.94 -4.97
N THR A 136 39.50 34.22 -5.31
CA THR A 136 39.87 34.51 -6.71
C THR A 136 39.66 33.30 -7.63
N PHE A 137 39.77 32.08 -7.10
CA PHE A 137 39.48 30.85 -7.83
C PHE A 137 37.98 30.72 -8.14
N LEU A 138 37.10 31.04 -7.20
CA LEU A 138 35.65 31.01 -7.43
C LEU A 138 35.22 32.01 -8.52
N ASP A 139 35.80 33.22 -8.51
CA ASP A 139 35.54 34.23 -9.55
C ASP A 139 36.03 33.76 -10.94
N ARG A 140 37.19 33.09 -11.00
CA ARG A 140 37.72 32.51 -12.24
C ARG A 140 36.86 31.36 -12.75
N LEU A 141 36.46 30.45 -11.86
CA LEU A 141 35.60 29.33 -12.20
C LEU A 141 34.24 29.80 -12.72
N GLU A 142 33.68 30.88 -12.17
CA GLU A 142 32.47 31.50 -12.72
C GLU A 142 32.66 31.93 -14.18
N LYS A 143 33.77 32.62 -14.47
CA LYS A 143 34.10 33.08 -15.83
C LYS A 143 34.31 31.90 -16.79
N GLU A 144 35.09 30.91 -16.38
CA GLU A 144 35.40 29.71 -17.17
C GLU A 144 34.17 28.84 -17.49
N LEU A 145 33.22 28.74 -16.55
CA LEU A 145 31.93 28.08 -16.77
C LEU A 145 31.02 28.89 -17.69
N ARG A 146 31.06 30.23 -17.59
CA ARG A 146 30.28 31.13 -18.45
C ARG A 146 30.73 31.03 -19.91
N ASP A 147 32.04 31.00 -20.14
CA ASP A 147 32.63 30.93 -21.47
C ASP A 147 32.29 29.59 -22.15
N ARG A 148 32.24 28.48 -21.39
CA ARG A 148 31.82 27.16 -21.88
C ARG A 148 30.34 27.03 -22.20
N LEU A 149 29.48 27.77 -21.50
CA LEU A 149 28.05 27.84 -21.78
C LEU A 149 27.69 28.91 -22.83
N ASN A 150 28.70 29.63 -23.35
CA ASN A 150 28.59 30.68 -24.35
C ASN A 150 27.51 31.73 -23.99
N TYR A 151 27.61 32.28 -22.77
CA TYR A 151 26.71 33.31 -22.26
C TYR A 151 27.06 34.70 -22.85
N ALA A 152 27.16 34.80 -24.17
CA ALA A 152 27.03 36.08 -24.87
C ALA A 152 25.55 36.50 -24.79
N ASP A 153 25.29 37.74 -24.38
CA ASP A 153 23.93 38.27 -24.19
C ASP A 153 23.18 38.54 -25.51
N ASP A 154 23.74 38.15 -26.67
CA ASP A 154 23.19 38.41 -28.00
C ASP A 154 22.70 37.13 -28.69
N GLU A 155 21.51 37.22 -29.30
CA GLU A 155 20.74 36.16 -29.96
C GLU A 155 21.39 35.54 -31.23
N GLU A 156 22.67 35.77 -31.50
CA GLU A 156 23.34 35.19 -32.67
C GLU A 156 23.99 33.84 -32.35
N PRO A 157 23.51 32.73 -32.95
CA PRO A 157 24.11 31.41 -32.75
C PRO A 157 25.51 31.42 -33.37
N THR A 158 26.53 31.32 -32.53
CA THR A 158 27.92 31.16 -32.95
C THR A 158 28.03 29.82 -33.69
N GLU A 159 28.66 29.81 -34.87
CA GLU A 159 28.67 28.69 -35.83
C GLU A 159 29.45 27.44 -35.37
N LEU A 160 29.94 27.40 -34.13
CA LEU A 160 30.75 26.31 -33.58
C LEU A 160 29.93 25.47 -32.59
N PRO A 161 30.00 24.13 -32.63
CA PRO A 161 29.25 23.28 -31.73
C PRO A 161 29.64 23.55 -30.27
N GLU A 162 28.65 23.90 -29.45
CA GLU A 162 28.82 24.15 -28.02
C GLU A 162 29.47 22.92 -27.34
N PRO A 163 30.51 23.07 -26.50
CA PRO A 163 31.08 21.96 -25.75
C PRO A 163 30.06 21.30 -24.79
N ILE A 164 29.10 22.09 -24.29
CA ILE A 164 28.02 21.65 -23.41
C ILE A 164 26.70 22.31 -23.85
N GLU A 165 25.72 21.50 -24.23
CA GLU A 165 24.40 22.00 -24.60
C GLU A 165 23.67 22.61 -23.39
N ARG A 166 23.13 23.82 -23.55
CA ARG A 166 22.43 24.58 -22.49
C ARG A 166 21.24 23.84 -21.85
N HIS A 167 20.56 23.00 -22.63
CA HIS A 167 19.39 22.23 -22.20
C HIS A 167 19.74 20.84 -21.67
N SER A 168 21.00 20.42 -21.78
CA SER A 168 21.46 19.17 -21.18
C SER A 168 21.40 19.26 -19.65
N PRO A 169 21.32 18.12 -18.93
CA PRO A 169 21.38 18.11 -17.47
C PRO A 169 22.62 18.82 -16.90
N LEU A 170 23.76 18.71 -17.60
CA LEU A 170 25.00 19.41 -17.24
C LEU A 170 24.88 20.92 -17.47
N GLY A 171 24.28 21.34 -18.58
CA GLY A 171 24.01 22.76 -18.86
C GLY A 171 23.08 23.39 -17.82
N VAL A 172 22.02 22.67 -17.40
CA VAL A 172 21.11 23.11 -16.34
C VAL A 172 21.83 23.18 -14.99
N PHE A 173 22.67 22.20 -14.66
CA PHE A 173 23.50 22.19 -13.45
C PHE A 173 24.46 23.39 -13.41
N SER A 174 25.29 23.55 -14.45
CA SER A 174 26.26 24.64 -14.53
C SER A 174 25.58 26.02 -14.51
N ARG A 175 24.41 26.16 -15.14
CA ARG A 175 23.61 27.40 -15.07
C ARG A 175 23.07 27.67 -13.67
N THR A 176 22.60 26.64 -12.97
CA THR A 176 22.08 26.78 -11.60
C THR A 176 23.22 27.18 -10.66
N LEU A 177 24.39 26.55 -10.80
CA LEU A 177 25.58 26.88 -10.03
C LEU A 177 26.07 28.31 -10.31
N LEU A 178 26.12 28.75 -11.57
CA LEU A 178 26.47 30.13 -11.94
C LEU A 178 25.52 31.15 -11.32
N ASN A 179 24.21 30.88 -11.34
CA ASN A 179 23.24 31.77 -10.69
C ASN A 179 23.44 31.84 -9.18
N THR A 180 23.83 30.73 -8.54
CA THR A 180 24.16 30.72 -7.12
C THR A 180 25.42 31.52 -6.85
N LEU A 181 26.53 31.29 -7.58
CA LEU A 181 27.80 31.99 -7.40
C LEU A 181 27.65 33.52 -7.57
N ARG A 182 26.88 33.99 -8.58
CA ARG A 182 26.62 35.42 -8.79
C ARG A 182 25.82 36.10 -7.67
N LYS A 183 25.01 35.32 -6.96
CA LYS A 183 24.18 35.84 -5.86
C LYS A 183 24.97 35.94 -4.55
N LEU A 184 26.16 35.33 -4.46
CA LEU A 184 26.98 35.37 -3.25
C LEU A 184 27.56 36.77 -3.04
N SER A 185 27.39 37.28 -1.84
CA SER A 185 28.12 38.44 -1.35
C SER A 185 29.59 38.09 -1.06
N PHE A 186 30.40 39.13 -0.85
CA PHE A 186 31.82 38.95 -0.50
C PHE A 186 31.98 38.12 0.79
N ASP A 187 31.19 38.40 1.81
CA ASP A 187 31.25 37.66 3.08
C ASP A 187 30.85 36.19 2.90
N GLU A 188 29.83 35.91 2.09
CA GLU A 188 29.39 34.54 1.76
C GLU A 188 30.43 33.79 0.93
N THR A 189 31.12 34.46 0.01
CA THR A 189 32.21 33.87 -0.79
C THR A 189 33.40 33.50 0.09
N THR A 190 33.76 34.33 1.07
CA THR A 190 34.81 33.99 2.05
C THR A 190 34.40 32.82 2.95
N HIS A 191 33.12 32.72 3.32
CA HIS A 191 32.61 31.60 4.10
C HIS A 191 32.67 30.30 3.29
N LEU A 192 32.18 30.32 2.05
CA LEU A 192 32.23 29.20 1.13
C LEU A 192 33.66 28.71 0.89
N SER A 193 34.61 29.62 0.70
CA SER A 193 36.04 29.27 0.58
C SER A 193 36.56 28.51 1.79
N ARG A 194 36.12 28.86 3.02
CA ARG A 194 36.50 28.14 4.25
C ARG A 194 35.81 26.78 4.34
N GLU A 195 34.56 26.66 3.92
CA GLU A 195 33.84 25.39 3.89
C GLU A 195 34.44 24.40 2.89
N ILE A 196 34.89 24.88 1.72
CA ILE A 196 35.61 24.06 0.74
C ILE A 196 36.97 23.62 1.30
N ALA A 197 37.70 24.51 1.98
CA ALA A 197 38.95 24.16 2.64
C ALA A 197 38.76 23.05 3.68
N ARG A 198 37.71 23.15 4.51
CA ARG A 198 37.30 22.10 5.48
C ARG A 198 36.91 20.81 4.79
N TRP A 199 36.16 20.87 3.70
CA TRP A 199 35.77 19.68 2.91
C TRP A 199 36.99 18.97 2.30
N CYS A 200 38.03 19.73 1.94
CA CYS A 200 39.32 19.21 1.48
C CYS A 200 40.22 18.67 2.61
N GLY A 201 39.83 18.85 3.88
CA GLY A 201 40.61 18.43 5.05
C GLY A 201 41.75 19.37 5.42
N LEU A 202 41.65 20.66 5.05
CA LEU A 202 42.60 21.71 5.44
C LEU A 202 42.12 22.43 6.69
N ASP A 203 42.97 22.55 7.70
CA ASP A 203 42.69 23.31 8.93
C ASP A 203 42.96 24.80 8.70
N THR A 204 41.91 25.58 8.48
CA THR A 204 41.99 27.05 8.44
C THR A 204 41.63 27.61 9.82
N ASP A 205 42.59 28.22 10.51
CA ASP A 205 42.38 28.88 11.81
C ASP A 205 41.54 30.15 11.66
N GLY A 206 40.36 30.15 12.28
CA GLY A 206 39.49 31.31 12.41
C GLY A 206 38.13 30.92 13.00
N PRO A 207 37.49 31.77 13.83
CA PRO A 207 36.15 31.49 14.32
C PRO A 207 35.21 31.47 13.11
N SER A 208 34.69 30.29 12.75
CA SER A 208 33.47 30.26 11.94
C SER A 208 32.36 30.77 12.83
N ILE A 209 32.15 32.08 12.80
CA ILE A 209 30.81 32.59 13.03
C ILE A 209 29.98 31.82 12.00
N HIS A 210 29.08 30.94 12.46
CA HIS A 210 27.92 30.56 11.67
C HIS A 210 27.19 31.87 11.41
N ALA A 211 27.64 32.60 10.38
CA ALA A 211 26.78 33.55 9.72
C ALA A 211 25.68 32.66 9.19
N GLY A 212 24.59 32.57 9.94
CA GLY A 212 23.37 32.11 9.33
C GLY A 212 23.20 33.00 8.10
N ILE A 213 23.33 32.41 6.92
CA ILE A 213 22.83 32.90 5.63
C ILE A 213 21.30 33.05 5.74
N TRP A 214 20.86 33.85 6.71
CA TRP A 214 19.50 33.87 7.25
C TRP A 214 18.95 35.28 7.26
N SER A 215 19.58 36.21 6.56
CA SER A 215 19.09 37.56 6.47
C SER A 215 19.55 38.20 5.17
N LEU A 216 18.85 37.92 4.07
CA LEU A 216 18.28 38.95 3.18
C LEU A 216 17.66 38.42 1.87
N ASP A 217 17.58 37.10 1.62
CA ASP A 217 16.82 36.59 0.46
C ASP A 217 15.47 36.00 0.86
N ARG A 218 14.39 36.53 0.28
CA ARG A 218 13.02 36.07 0.49
C ARG A 218 12.80 34.64 -0.03
N GLU A 219 13.69 34.15 -0.89
CA GLU A 219 13.75 32.77 -1.37
C GLU A 219 14.28 31.80 -0.30
N SER A 220 15.27 32.17 0.52
CA SER A 220 15.85 31.32 1.59
C SER A 220 14.81 30.96 2.67
N GLY A 221 13.96 31.90 3.07
CA GLY A 221 12.84 31.64 4.00
C GLY A 221 11.75 30.74 3.41
N MET A 222 11.67 30.61 2.08
CA MET A 222 10.75 29.67 1.42
C MET A 222 11.32 28.25 1.35
N GLU A 223 12.62 28.08 1.12
CA GLU A 223 13.28 26.76 1.11
C GLU A 223 13.27 26.12 2.51
N ASP A 224 13.48 26.95 3.53
CA ASP A 224 13.29 26.62 4.94
C ASP A 224 11.90 26.03 5.28
N SER A 225 10.86 26.58 4.65
CA SER A 225 9.48 26.13 4.84
C SER A 225 9.24 24.78 4.17
N LEU A 226 9.94 24.50 3.05
CA LEU A 226 9.88 23.23 2.34
C LEU A 226 10.56 22.13 3.13
N ASP A 227 11.75 22.37 3.69
CA ASP A 227 12.47 21.38 4.50
C ASP A 227 11.74 21.10 5.82
N LYS A 228 11.25 22.15 6.49
CA LYS A 228 10.42 21.99 7.70
C LYS A 228 9.12 21.23 7.41
N ARG A 229 8.56 21.41 6.21
CA ARG A 229 7.36 20.70 5.75
C ARG A 229 7.65 19.24 5.39
N ILE A 230 8.74 18.96 4.67
CA ILE A 230 9.18 17.58 4.39
C ILE A 230 9.43 16.85 5.70
N LYS A 231 10.14 17.49 6.63
CA LYS A 231 10.37 16.95 7.97
C LYS A 231 9.06 16.70 8.73
N ALA A 232 8.11 17.63 8.70
CA ALA A 232 6.80 17.43 9.32
C ALA A 232 6.02 16.25 8.71
N MET A 233 6.13 16.01 7.40
CA MET A 233 5.54 14.84 6.74
C MET A 233 6.25 13.54 7.13
N GLN A 234 7.58 13.54 7.24
CA GLN A 234 8.36 12.38 7.72
C GLN A 234 8.06 12.07 9.20
N ASP A 235 7.94 13.11 10.03
CA ASP A 235 7.53 12.99 11.44
C ASP A 235 6.11 12.43 11.54
N TYR A 236 5.19 12.85 10.67
CA TYR A 236 3.85 12.26 10.57
C TYR A 236 3.91 10.78 10.17
N GLN A 237 4.65 10.42 9.12
CA GLN A 237 4.74 9.03 8.65
C GLN A 237 5.36 8.10 9.70
N SER A 238 6.42 8.55 10.37
CA SER A 238 7.06 7.79 11.46
C SER A 238 6.16 7.65 12.69
N ALA A 239 5.48 8.73 13.09
CA ALA A 239 4.52 8.68 14.21
C ALA A 239 3.29 7.82 13.90
N ASN A 240 2.79 7.87 12.66
CA ASN A 240 1.69 7.05 12.21
C ASN A 240 2.08 5.56 12.13
N ALA A 241 3.32 5.26 11.73
CA ALA A 241 3.86 3.90 11.76
C ALA A 241 4.05 3.38 13.20
N SER A 242 4.45 4.25 14.14
CA SER A 242 4.63 3.87 15.55
C SER A 242 3.32 3.84 16.36
N GLY A 243 2.19 4.26 15.79
CA GLY A 243 0.91 4.38 16.49
C GLY A 243 0.80 5.56 17.46
N ASP A 244 1.72 6.53 17.42
CA ASP A 244 1.62 7.74 18.24
C ASP A 244 0.67 8.75 17.57
N TYR A 245 -0.62 8.57 17.84
CA TYR A 245 -1.67 9.38 17.23
C TYR A 245 -1.56 10.87 17.59
N SER A 246 -1.01 11.21 18.76
CA SER A 246 -0.87 12.59 19.22
C SER A 246 0.21 13.34 18.44
N LYS A 247 1.37 12.69 18.26
CA LYS A 247 2.48 13.21 17.47
C LYS A 247 2.16 13.21 15.97
N ALA A 248 1.44 12.19 15.49
CA ALA A 248 0.98 12.14 14.11
C ALA A 248 0.05 13.32 13.79
N LEU A 249 -0.98 13.56 14.61
CA LEU A 249 -1.93 14.65 14.39
C LEU A 249 -1.25 16.04 14.45
N SER A 250 -0.37 16.26 15.42
CA SER A 250 0.35 17.53 15.55
C SER A 250 1.32 17.77 14.39
N SER A 251 2.03 16.73 13.94
CA SER A 251 2.93 16.81 12.77
C SER A 251 2.16 17.03 11.47
N LEU A 252 0.99 16.43 11.32
CA LEU A 252 0.09 16.64 10.18
C LEU A 252 -0.42 18.09 10.13
N LYS A 253 -0.84 18.65 11.27
CA LYS A 253 -1.24 20.07 11.35
C LYS A 253 -0.07 20.98 10.97
N ARG A 254 1.10 20.73 11.56
CA ARG A 254 2.34 21.47 11.28
C ARG A 254 2.72 21.45 9.79
N PHE A 255 2.51 20.32 9.10
CA PHE A 255 2.72 20.23 7.65
C PHE A 255 1.82 21.18 6.84
N TYR A 256 0.57 21.38 7.26
CA TYR A 256 -0.37 22.28 6.60
C TYR A 256 -0.26 23.74 7.05
N ASP A 257 0.33 23.98 8.23
CA ASP A 257 0.65 25.32 8.72
C ASP A 257 1.85 25.92 7.95
N TYR A 258 2.80 25.08 7.53
CA TYR A 258 3.90 25.47 6.64
C TYR A 258 3.40 25.66 5.19
N GLN A 259 2.80 26.82 4.92
CA GLN A 259 2.26 27.19 3.60
C GLN A 259 3.26 27.98 2.76
N PHE A 260 3.29 27.70 1.45
CA PHE A 260 4.00 28.55 0.49
C PHE A 260 3.22 29.82 0.21
N PRO A 261 3.83 31.02 0.29
CA PRO A 261 3.18 32.27 -0.10
C PRO A 261 2.77 32.31 -1.59
N SER A 262 3.40 31.50 -2.44
CA SER A 262 3.21 31.46 -3.90
C SER A 262 2.13 30.46 -4.37
N ALA A 263 1.81 29.43 -3.58
CA ALA A 263 0.71 28.52 -3.84
C ALA A 263 -0.54 29.09 -3.13
N GLY A 264 -1.38 29.79 -3.90
CA GLY A 264 -2.52 30.55 -3.38
C GLY A 264 -3.38 29.82 -2.33
N ARG A 265 -4.08 30.60 -1.50
CA ARG A 265 -4.94 30.33 -0.31
C ARG A 265 -5.86 29.08 -0.30
N GLY A 266 -5.47 27.93 -0.84
CA GLY A 266 -6.34 26.79 -1.14
C GLY A 266 -5.79 25.44 -0.68
N GLN A 267 -5.05 25.37 0.42
CA GLN A 267 -4.63 24.10 1.03
C GLN A 267 -5.42 23.74 2.29
N HIS A 268 -6.22 24.68 2.82
CA HIS A 268 -6.99 24.45 4.04
C HIS A 268 -8.03 23.33 3.87
N GLN A 269 -8.67 23.24 2.70
CA GLN A 269 -9.60 22.15 2.42
C GLN A 269 -8.90 20.78 2.40
N HIS A 270 -7.68 20.71 1.87
CA HIS A 270 -6.88 19.47 1.88
C HIS A 270 -6.38 19.12 3.29
N ALA A 271 -6.08 20.12 4.12
CA ALA A 271 -5.73 19.92 5.52
C ALA A 271 -6.89 19.26 6.29
N LEU A 272 -8.10 19.83 6.18
CA LEU A 272 -9.29 19.29 6.84
C LEU A 272 -9.66 17.89 6.33
N LEU A 273 -9.57 17.64 5.02
CA LEU A 273 -9.80 16.32 4.45
C LEU A 273 -8.80 15.28 4.98
N ASN A 274 -7.52 15.63 5.11
CA ASN A 274 -6.51 14.69 5.61
C ASN A 274 -6.60 14.48 7.12
N ILE A 275 -7.02 15.48 7.90
CA ILE A 275 -7.37 15.30 9.31
C ILE A 275 -8.60 14.39 9.45
N ALA A 276 -9.60 14.53 8.59
CA ALA A 276 -10.74 13.63 8.55
C ALA A 276 -10.34 12.18 8.21
N ASN A 277 -9.47 11.98 7.21
CA ASN A 277 -8.90 10.67 6.90
C ASN A 277 -8.13 10.09 8.08
N PHE A 278 -7.36 10.91 8.79
CA PHE A 278 -6.65 10.48 9.99
C PHE A 278 -7.63 9.98 11.06
N HIS A 279 -8.64 10.77 11.42
CA HIS A 279 -9.66 10.34 12.39
C HIS A 279 -10.45 9.10 11.93
N TYR A 280 -10.71 8.98 10.63
CA TYR A 280 -11.34 7.80 10.07
C TYR A 280 -10.43 6.56 10.20
N SER A 281 -9.13 6.68 9.96
CA SER A 281 -8.18 5.57 10.08
C SER A 281 -7.96 5.13 11.54
N THR A 282 -8.00 6.06 12.50
CA THR A 282 -7.79 5.77 13.92
C THR A 282 -9.05 5.32 14.65
N GLY A 283 -10.23 5.42 14.03
CA GLY A 283 -11.49 4.95 14.61
C GLY A 283 -12.39 6.02 15.20
N GLY A 284 -11.97 7.30 15.22
CA GLY A 284 -12.78 8.43 15.68
C GLY A 284 -13.86 8.84 14.67
N MET A 285 -14.92 8.05 14.56
CA MET A 285 -15.98 8.23 13.54
C MET A 285 -16.71 9.57 13.63
N GLU A 286 -17.06 10.01 14.83
CA GLU A 286 -17.77 11.28 15.05
C GLU A 286 -16.89 12.47 14.69
N SER A 287 -15.63 12.46 15.15
CA SER A 287 -14.64 13.48 14.81
C SER A 287 -14.32 13.49 13.31
N ALA A 288 -14.26 12.32 12.66
CA ALA A 288 -14.10 12.21 11.23
C ALA A 288 -15.29 12.83 10.48
N LEU A 289 -16.52 12.50 10.87
CA LEU A 289 -17.74 13.05 10.24
C LEU A 289 -17.78 14.58 10.35
N ALA A 290 -17.57 15.12 11.55
CA ALA A 290 -17.54 16.57 11.77
C ALA A 290 -16.45 17.27 10.92
N ALA A 291 -15.25 16.68 10.85
CA ALA A 291 -14.16 17.20 10.02
C ALA A 291 -14.47 17.13 8.52
N VAL A 292 -15.14 16.07 8.03
CA VAL A 292 -15.55 15.96 6.62
C VAL A 292 -16.64 16.97 6.26
N GLU A 293 -17.61 17.21 7.14
CA GLU A 293 -18.68 18.18 6.89
C GLU A 293 -18.10 19.59 6.79
N GLU A 294 -17.17 19.94 7.67
CA GLU A 294 -16.47 21.21 7.60
C GLU A 294 -15.56 21.31 6.37
N ALA A 295 -14.80 20.25 6.05
CA ALA A 295 -14.03 20.17 4.82
C ALA A 295 -14.91 20.37 3.58
N THR A 296 -16.10 19.75 3.54
CA THR A 296 -17.08 19.90 2.45
C THR A 296 -17.54 21.34 2.30
N ARG A 297 -17.81 22.02 3.41
CA ARG A 297 -18.22 23.43 3.43
C ARG A 297 -17.12 24.34 2.86
N VAL A 298 -15.89 24.21 3.36
CA VAL A 298 -14.72 24.99 2.90
C VAL A 298 -14.40 24.69 1.44
N THR A 299 -14.53 23.43 1.03
CA THR A 299 -14.25 23.04 -0.36
C THR A 299 -15.26 23.65 -1.33
N ARG A 300 -16.55 23.71 -0.95
CA ARG A 300 -17.60 24.37 -1.75
C ARG A 300 -17.34 25.87 -1.89
N THR A 301 -16.89 26.55 -0.85
CA THR A 301 -16.56 27.98 -0.91
C THR A 301 -15.30 28.24 -1.72
N ALA A 302 -14.30 27.35 -1.67
CA ALA A 302 -13.09 27.41 -2.48
C ALA A 302 -13.31 27.04 -3.97
N GLY A 303 -14.41 26.34 -4.29
CA GLY A 303 -14.72 25.89 -5.65
C GLY A 303 -13.87 24.69 -6.12
N ASP A 304 -13.17 24.00 -5.21
CA ASP A 304 -12.32 22.86 -5.53
C ASP A 304 -13.14 21.56 -5.67
N LYS A 305 -13.49 21.24 -6.91
CA LYS A 305 -14.32 20.06 -7.20
C LYS A 305 -13.62 18.73 -6.89
N ALA A 306 -12.29 18.67 -6.97
CA ALA A 306 -11.56 17.42 -6.77
C ALA A 306 -11.55 17.02 -5.29
N CYS A 307 -11.22 17.98 -4.41
CA CYS A 307 -11.34 17.79 -2.97
C CYS A 307 -12.81 17.50 -2.58
N LEU A 308 -13.78 18.11 -3.27
CA LEU A 308 -15.20 17.91 -2.94
C LEU A 308 -15.64 16.47 -3.19
N HIS A 309 -15.22 15.87 -4.29
CA HIS A 309 -15.51 14.46 -4.58
C HIS A 309 -14.88 13.54 -3.53
N GLN A 310 -13.66 13.81 -3.09
CA GLN A 310 -13.01 13.03 -2.02
C GLN A 310 -13.72 13.18 -0.67
N CYS A 311 -14.14 14.39 -0.30
CA CYS A 311 -14.95 14.63 0.89
C CYS A 311 -16.29 13.86 0.82
N ILE A 312 -16.97 13.88 -0.33
CA ILE A 312 -18.23 13.15 -0.53
C ILE A 312 -18.00 11.63 -0.42
N SER A 313 -16.95 11.10 -1.05
CA SER A 313 -16.60 9.68 -0.94
C SER A 313 -16.35 9.27 0.52
N LEU A 314 -15.52 10.03 1.25
CA LEU A 314 -15.23 9.72 2.65
C LEU A 314 -16.48 9.83 3.54
N ALA A 315 -17.32 10.86 3.31
CA ALA A 315 -18.59 11.00 4.01
C ALA A 315 -19.53 9.81 3.76
N GLN A 316 -19.57 9.30 2.52
CA GLN A 316 -20.37 8.12 2.17
C GLN A 316 -19.87 6.89 2.93
N ARG A 317 -18.55 6.65 2.95
CA ARG A 317 -17.94 5.52 3.69
C ARG A 317 -18.26 5.56 5.19
N ILE A 318 -18.11 6.74 5.80
CA ILE A 318 -18.43 6.93 7.23
C ILE A 318 -19.91 6.65 7.49
N LYS A 319 -20.82 7.21 6.67
CA LYS A 319 -22.27 7.02 6.84
C LYS A 319 -22.68 5.57 6.68
N THR A 320 -22.13 4.86 5.69
CA THR A 320 -22.42 3.43 5.52
C THR A 320 -21.92 2.61 6.70
N GLU A 321 -20.75 2.93 7.27
CA GLU A 321 -20.23 2.19 8.42
C GLU A 321 -20.99 2.48 9.72
N THR A 322 -21.52 3.69 9.91
CA THR A 322 -22.20 4.06 11.17
C THR A 322 -23.70 3.78 11.16
N THR A 323 -24.36 3.84 9.99
CA THR A 323 -25.83 3.76 9.91
C THR A 323 -26.35 2.54 9.15
N ALA A 324 -25.57 1.92 8.26
CA ALA A 324 -26.09 0.83 7.45
C ALA A 324 -26.09 -0.49 8.24
N VAL A 325 -27.23 -1.18 8.17
CA VAL A 325 -27.49 -2.48 8.78
C VAL A 325 -28.01 -3.39 7.65
N ALA A 326 -27.63 -4.67 7.64
CA ALA A 326 -28.08 -5.58 6.59
C ALA A 326 -29.61 -5.76 6.61
N PHE A 327 -30.17 -6.02 7.79
CA PHE A 327 -31.62 -6.10 7.99
C PHE A 327 -32.05 -5.36 9.25
N THR A 328 -33.02 -4.46 9.10
CA THR A 328 -33.69 -3.84 10.24
C THR A 328 -34.59 -4.85 10.95
N PRO A 329 -34.85 -4.71 12.27
CA PRO A 329 -35.66 -5.69 13.01
C PRO A 329 -37.12 -5.80 12.52
N ALA A 330 -37.60 -4.84 11.72
CA ALA A 330 -38.92 -4.85 11.11
C ALA A 330 -38.96 -5.50 9.71
N GLU A 331 -37.80 -5.79 9.10
CA GLU A 331 -37.72 -6.33 7.75
C GLU A 331 -37.59 -7.86 7.77
N THR A 332 -38.29 -8.53 6.86
CA THR A 332 -38.12 -9.98 6.67
C THR A 332 -36.85 -10.26 5.89
N ILE A 333 -36.07 -11.25 6.34
CA ILE A 333 -34.82 -11.65 5.68
C ILE A 333 -35.20 -12.29 4.34
N ARG A 334 -34.94 -11.56 3.25
CA ARG A 334 -35.12 -12.03 1.87
C ARG A 334 -33.98 -11.52 1.02
N ILE A 335 -33.13 -12.44 0.54
CA ILE A 335 -32.00 -12.07 -0.31
C ILE A 335 -32.51 -11.79 -1.71
N ARG A 336 -32.14 -10.62 -2.24
CA ARG A 336 -32.51 -10.22 -3.59
C ARG A 336 -31.39 -10.64 -4.54
N GLN A 337 -31.73 -11.39 -5.58
CA GLN A 337 -30.83 -11.70 -6.70
C GLN A 337 -30.63 -10.51 -7.65
N LYS A 338 -30.55 -9.30 -7.09
CA LYS A 338 -30.35 -8.02 -7.80
C LYS A 338 -29.40 -7.14 -6.98
N PRO A 339 -28.66 -6.22 -7.61
CA PRO A 339 -27.79 -5.29 -6.89
C PRO A 339 -28.56 -4.51 -5.81
N ILE A 340 -27.88 -4.23 -4.69
CA ILE A 340 -28.45 -3.41 -3.62
C ILE A 340 -28.82 -2.02 -4.18
N PHE A 341 -29.97 -1.50 -3.76
CA PHE A 341 -30.45 -0.18 -4.18
C PHE A 341 -29.47 0.92 -3.79
N THR A 342 -29.37 1.92 -4.66
CA THR A 342 -28.52 3.11 -4.50
C THR A 342 -28.81 3.90 -3.22
N ASN A 343 -30.03 3.78 -2.66
CA ASN A 343 -30.40 4.38 -1.37
C ASN A 343 -29.69 3.73 -0.16
N ARG A 344 -29.39 2.43 -0.22
CA ARG A 344 -28.67 1.72 0.87
C ARG A 344 -27.15 1.75 0.67
N LEU A 345 -26.70 1.67 -0.59
CA LEU A 345 -25.30 1.74 -0.94
C LEU A 345 -25.12 2.70 -2.13
N PRO A 346 -24.56 3.90 -1.91
CA PRO A 346 -24.32 4.87 -2.97
C PRO A 346 -23.41 4.32 -4.08
N GLU A 347 -23.60 4.79 -5.30
CA GLU A 347 -22.69 4.47 -6.40
C GLU A 347 -21.35 5.21 -6.20
N GLY A 348 -20.25 4.46 -6.10
CA GLY A 348 -18.92 5.02 -5.93
C GLY A 348 -18.53 5.91 -7.10
N GLN A 349 -17.93 7.08 -6.85
CA GLN A 349 -17.58 8.04 -7.89
C GLN A 349 -16.25 7.69 -8.56
N SER A 350 -15.22 7.33 -7.77
CA SER A 350 -13.92 6.90 -8.27
C SER A 350 -13.87 5.38 -8.50
N PRO A 351 -12.91 4.87 -9.31
CA PRO A 351 -12.66 3.44 -9.49
C PRO A 351 -12.43 2.73 -8.14
N MET A 352 -11.65 3.34 -7.25
CA MET A 352 -11.39 2.82 -5.91
C MET A 352 -12.61 2.84 -5.00
N ASP A 353 -13.53 3.80 -5.15
CA ASP A 353 -14.80 3.80 -4.39
C ASP A 353 -15.73 2.68 -4.82
N VAL A 354 -15.77 2.39 -6.14
CA VAL A 354 -16.54 1.26 -6.66
C VAL A 354 -15.95 -0.05 -6.16
N LEU A 355 -14.63 -0.19 -6.16
CA LEU A 355 -13.94 -1.36 -5.61
C LEU A 355 -14.21 -1.51 -4.11
N TRP A 356 -14.11 -0.42 -3.35
CA TRP A 356 -14.43 -0.41 -1.92
C TRP A 356 -15.89 -0.85 -1.68
N SER A 357 -16.83 -0.47 -2.54
CA SER A 357 -18.26 -0.82 -2.40
C SER A 357 -18.57 -2.32 -2.45
N VAL A 358 -17.64 -3.16 -2.92
CA VAL A 358 -17.78 -4.62 -2.97
C VAL A 358 -17.96 -5.21 -1.57
N LYS A 359 -17.10 -4.84 -0.61
CA LYS A 359 -17.14 -5.40 0.75
C LYS A 359 -18.41 -5.00 1.53
N PRO A 360 -18.82 -3.72 1.58
CA PRO A 360 -20.11 -3.34 2.16
C PRO A 360 -21.29 -4.00 1.45
N ALA A 361 -21.27 -4.15 0.12
CA ALA A 361 -22.36 -4.82 -0.59
C ALA A 361 -22.54 -6.27 -0.12
N LEU A 362 -21.43 -7.02 -0.02
CA LEU A 362 -21.42 -8.38 0.51
C LEU A 362 -21.92 -8.43 1.97
N ASP A 363 -21.46 -7.52 2.81
CA ASP A 363 -21.87 -7.46 4.22
C ASP A 363 -23.37 -7.16 4.41
N LEU A 364 -23.93 -6.37 3.50
CA LEU A 364 -25.36 -6.04 3.44
C LEU A 364 -26.21 -7.14 2.78
N GLY A 365 -25.60 -8.24 2.32
CA GLY A 365 -26.30 -9.39 1.75
C GLY A 365 -26.47 -9.38 0.23
N GLU A 366 -25.61 -8.68 -0.51
CA GLU A 366 -25.53 -8.85 -1.97
C GLU A 366 -24.89 -10.21 -2.29
N PRO A 367 -25.52 -11.06 -3.14
CA PRO A 367 -24.92 -12.33 -3.56
C PRO A 367 -23.56 -12.16 -4.24
N VAL A 368 -22.66 -13.12 -4.02
CA VAL A 368 -21.25 -13.05 -4.48
C VAL A 368 -21.15 -12.90 -6.00
N HIS A 369 -21.96 -13.65 -6.76
CA HIS A 369 -21.95 -13.57 -8.23
C HIS A 369 -22.39 -12.20 -8.77
N ILE A 370 -23.20 -11.44 -8.01
CA ILE A 370 -23.60 -10.07 -8.36
C ILE A 370 -22.49 -9.09 -8.04
N ALA A 371 -21.75 -9.33 -6.95
CA ALA A 371 -20.63 -8.48 -6.54
C ALA A 371 -19.51 -8.39 -7.61
N PHE A 372 -19.31 -9.43 -8.44
CA PHE A 372 -18.38 -9.38 -9.59
C PHE A 372 -18.69 -8.23 -10.55
N ARG A 373 -19.97 -7.88 -10.73
CA ARG A 373 -20.37 -6.73 -11.55
C ARG A 373 -19.70 -5.45 -11.06
N ARG A 374 -19.59 -5.24 -9.75
CA ARG A 374 -18.95 -4.05 -9.16
C ARG A 374 -17.44 -4.04 -9.43
N VAL A 375 -16.79 -5.20 -9.38
CA VAL A 375 -15.36 -5.32 -9.69
C VAL A 375 -15.07 -4.99 -11.17
N HIS A 376 -15.91 -5.48 -12.08
CA HIS A 376 -15.79 -5.11 -13.51
C HIS A 376 -16.17 -3.65 -13.77
N LEU A 377 -17.14 -3.09 -13.04
CA LEU A 377 -17.47 -1.66 -13.12
C LEU A 377 -16.31 -0.78 -12.65
N ALA A 378 -15.54 -1.19 -11.63
CA ALA A 378 -14.35 -0.48 -11.18
C ALA A 378 -13.30 -0.40 -12.31
N LEU A 379 -13.01 -1.52 -12.97
CA LEU A 379 -12.11 -1.58 -14.12
C LEU A 379 -12.63 -0.77 -15.31
N GLY A 380 -13.93 -0.87 -15.61
CA GLY A 380 -14.57 -0.09 -16.67
C GLY A 380 -14.47 1.42 -16.43
N LYS A 381 -14.54 1.87 -15.17
CA LYS A 381 -14.33 3.29 -14.83
C LYS A 381 -12.88 3.73 -14.99
N GLU A 382 -11.91 2.87 -14.69
CA GLU A 382 -10.50 3.16 -14.95
C GLU A 382 -10.26 3.35 -16.46
N LEU A 383 -10.69 2.38 -17.28
CA LEU A 383 -10.56 2.44 -18.75
C LEU A 383 -11.26 3.67 -19.34
N ALA A 384 -12.45 4.02 -18.82
CA ALA A 384 -13.16 5.24 -19.24
C ALA A 384 -12.43 6.53 -18.84
N THR A 385 -11.66 6.50 -17.75
CA THR A 385 -10.84 7.62 -17.27
C THR A 385 -9.50 7.71 -18.02
N GLU A 386 -8.97 6.58 -18.49
CA GLU A 386 -7.72 6.48 -19.26
C GLU A 386 -7.89 6.70 -20.76
N GLY A 387 -9.12 6.59 -21.29
CA GLY A 387 -9.43 6.87 -22.69
C GLY A 387 -8.85 8.20 -23.18
N HIS A 388 -7.83 8.13 -24.04
CA HIS A 388 -7.34 9.28 -24.78
C HIS A 388 -8.49 9.87 -25.60
N PRO A 389 -8.72 11.20 -25.59
CA PRO A 389 -9.66 11.80 -26.50
C PRO A 389 -9.13 11.59 -27.93
N THR A 390 -9.78 10.70 -28.68
CA THR A 390 -9.61 10.64 -30.14
C THR A 390 -9.98 12.00 -30.71
N GLU A 391 -9.11 12.56 -31.56
CA GLU A 391 -9.28 13.84 -32.24
C GLU A 391 -10.61 13.87 -33.02
N GLY A 392 -11.69 14.34 -32.40
CA GLY A 392 -12.99 14.43 -33.07
C GLY A 392 -14.11 14.95 -32.18
N ASP A 393 -14.19 14.49 -30.93
CA ASP A 393 -15.32 14.85 -30.06
C ASP A 393 -15.01 16.00 -29.09
N LYS A 394 -15.22 17.23 -29.57
CA LYS A 394 -15.15 18.47 -28.77
C LYS A 394 -16.29 18.63 -27.75
N LYS A 395 -16.97 17.56 -27.34
CA LYS A 395 -18.01 17.59 -26.29
C LYS A 395 -18.03 16.31 -25.45
N VAL A 396 -16.93 16.00 -24.77
CA VAL A 396 -16.97 15.10 -23.61
C VAL A 396 -16.60 15.90 -22.36
N SER A 397 -17.37 15.66 -21.30
CA SER A 397 -17.33 16.38 -20.04
C SER A 397 -15.91 16.58 -19.53
N LYS A 398 -15.64 17.75 -18.95
CA LYS A 398 -14.47 18.00 -18.09
C LYS A 398 -14.61 17.13 -16.83
N GLN A 399 -14.63 15.81 -16.97
CA GLN A 399 -14.59 14.87 -15.87
C GLN A 399 -13.12 14.74 -15.49
N TRP A 400 -12.74 15.59 -14.56
CA TRP A 400 -11.38 15.71 -14.06
C TRP A 400 -10.90 14.37 -13.52
N ARG A 401 -9.66 14.01 -13.86
CA ARG A 401 -8.98 12.83 -13.33
C ARG A 401 -8.94 12.94 -11.80
N THR A 402 -9.78 12.19 -11.10
CA THR A 402 -9.54 11.90 -9.69
C THR A 402 -8.20 11.19 -9.66
N GLY A 403 -7.17 11.78 -9.05
CA GLY A 403 -5.80 11.26 -9.08
C GLY A 403 -5.59 9.89 -8.40
N GLN A 404 -6.65 9.21 -7.96
CA GLN A 404 -6.60 7.82 -7.51
C GLN A 404 -6.85 6.91 -8.70
N LYS A 405 -5.75 6.40 -9.26
CA LYS A 405 -5.77 5.24 -10.17
C LYS A 405 -6.28 4.02 -9.43
N LEU A 406 -6.85 3.08 -10.18
CA LEU A 406 -7.21 1.77 -9.66
C LEU A 406 -5.94 1.04 -9.21
N ASP A 407 -5.89 0.63 -7.95
CA ASP A 407 -4.85 -0.27 -7.45
C ASP A 407 -5.11 -1.69 -7.98
N MET A 408 -4.24 -2.15 -8.88
CA MET A 408 -4.36 -3.47 -9.51
C MET A 408 -4.16 -4.60 -8.51
N ALA A 409 -3.30 -4.42 -7.50
CA ALA A 409 -3.13 -5.40 -6.44
C ALA A 409 -4.40 -5.51 -5.59
N ALA A 410 -5.03 -4.39 -5.25
CA ALA A 410 -6.32 -4.39 -4.55
C ALA A 410 -7.44 -5.00 -5.42
N TRP A 411 -7.47 -4.70 -6.72
CA TRP A 411 -8.44 -5.25 -7.66
C TRP A 411 -8.34 -6.78 -7.74
N ASN A 412 -7.13 -7.30 -7.95
CA ASN A 412 -6.86 -8.75 -7.95
C ASN A 412 -7.15 -9.40 -6.57
N ALA A 413 -6.83 -8.73 -5.47
CA ALA A 413 -7.15 -9.21 -4.12
C ALA A 413 -8.66 -9.37 -3.91
N THR A 414 -9.49 -8.43 -4.41
CA THR A 414 -10.95 -8.57 -4.35
C THR A 414 -11.48 -9.72 -5.20
N GLN A 415 -10.93 -9.93 -6.41
CA GLN A 415 -11.27 -11.05 -7.27
C GLN A 415 -10.96 -12.38 -6.57
N ALA A 416 -9.76 -12.52 -6.00
CA ALA A 416 -9.36 -13.69 -5.24
C ALA A 416 -10.33 -14.00 -4.09
N GLY A 417 -10.71 -12.98 -3.31
CA GLY A 417 -11.68 -13.13 -2.23
C GLY A 417 -13.06 -13.60 -2.72
N LEU A 418 -13.56 -13.07 -3.83
CA LEU A 418 -14.86 -13.47 -4.40
C LEU A 418 -14.85 -14.90 -4.96
N TRP A 419 -13.79 -15.28 -5.68
CA TRP A 419 -13.63 -16.66 -6.17
C TRP A 419 -13.49 -17.67 -5.02
N GLY A 420 -12.77 -17.30 -3.95
CA GLY A 420 -12.71 -18.10 -2.73
C GLY A 420 -14.06 -18.27 -2.05
N MET A 421 -14.89 -17.21 -2.00
CA MET A 421 -16.26 -17.31 -1.49
C MET A 421 -17.17 -18.20 -2.33
N LEU A 422 -16.99 -18.21 -3.66
CA LEU A 422 -17.66 -19.14 -4.56
C LEU A 422 -17.12 -20.59 -4.46
N GLY A 423 -16.04 -20.82 -3.71
CA GLY A 423 -15.42 -22.14 -3.56
C GLY A 423 -14.59 -22.59 -4.76
N SER A 424 -14.04 -21.65 -5.53
CA SER A 424 -13.11 -21.93 -6.63
C SER A 424 -11.68 -21.53 -6.27
N ASP A 425 -10.92 -22.46 -5.69
CA ASP A 425 -9.58 -22.18 -5.17
C ASP A 425 -8.54 -21.87 -6.24
N ALA A 426 -8.59 -22.56 -7.39
CA ALA A 426 -7.64 -22.35 -8.48
C ALA A 426 -7.70 -20.92 -9.06
N LEU A 427 -8.91 -20.38 -9.25
CA LEU A 427 -9.08 -18.99 -9.72
C LEU A 427 -8.70 -17.98 -8.63
N ALA A 428 -8.98 -18.30 -7.36
CA ALA A 428 -8.53 -17.46 -6.26
C ALA A 428 -6.99 -17.41 -6.19
N GLU A 429 -6.30 -18.55 -6.29
CA GLU A 429 -4.83 -18.64 -6.35
C GLU A 429 -4.25 -17.84 -7.52
N TYR A 430 -4.81 -17.97 -8.71
CA TYR A 430 -4.38 -17.21 -9.89
C TYR A 430 -4.42 -15.70 -9.65
N HIS A 431 -5.53 -15.18 -9.10
CA HIS A 431 -5.63 -13.75 -8.79
C HIS A 431 -4.76 -13.32 -7.62
N GLU A 432 -4.51 -14.19 -6.64
CA GLU A 432 -3.55 -13.92 -5.58
C GLU A 432 -2.13 -13.80 -6.11
N ASP A 433 -1.70 -14.69 -7.01
CA ASP A 433 -0.36 -14.62 -7.63
C ASP A 433 -0.18 -13.34 -8.45
N LEU A 434 -1.22 -12.93 -9.18
CA LEU A 434 -1.23 -11.64 -9.87
C LEU A 434 -1.10 -10.46 -8.91
N ALA A 435 -1.78 -10.49 -7.76
CA ALA A 435 -1.67 -9.44 -6.74
C ALA A 435 -0.29 -9.40 -6.08
N LEU A 436 0.35 -10.56 -5.87
CA LEU A 436 1.69 -10.66 -5.30
C LEU A 436 2.80 -10.28 -6.29
N SER A 437 2.55 -10.40 -7.60
CA SER A 437 3.49 -10.02 -8.66
C SER A 437 3.70 -8.50 -8.77
N ASP A 438 2.79 -7.70 -8.23
CA ASP A 438 2.90 -6.25 -8.21
C ASP A 438 3.99 -5.80 -7.20
N LEU A 439 5.01 -5.09 -7.69
CA LEU A 439 6.14 -4.60 -6.92
C LEU A 439 5.83 -3.31 -6.12
N SER A 440 4.60 -2.80 -6.19
CA SER A 440 4.19 -1.60 -5.46
C SER A 440 4.39 -1.77 -3.94
N PRO A 441 5.30 -1.01 -3.30
CA PRO A 441 5.77 -1.29 -1.93
C PRO A 441 4.75 -1.02 -0.82
N TRP A 442 3.54 -0.53 -1.12
CA TRP A 442 2.65 0.10 -0.13
C TRP A 442 1.20 -0.43 -0.14
N ALA A 443 0.94 -1.59 -0.75
CA ALA A 443 -0.43 -2.05 -1.00
C ALA A 443 -1.00 -2.92 0.14
N ASP A 444 -2.03 -2.40 0.83
CA ASP A 444 -2.93 -3.17 1.73
C ASP A 444 -3.55 -4.40 1.03
N GLY A 445 -3.66 -4.36 -0.31
CA GLY A 445 -4.06 -5.49 -1.15
C GLY A 445 -3.14 -6.71 -1.02
N ARG A 446 -1.82 -6.51 -0.98
CA ARG A 446 -0.83 -7.61 -0.84
C ARG A 446 -0.97 -8.32 0.50
N LEU A 447 -1.06 -7.56 1.60
CA LEU A 447 -1.28 -8.15 2.92
C LEU A 447 -2.62 -8.91 2.96
N SER A 448 -3.68 -8.33 2.39
CA SER A 448 -4.99 -8.99 2.33
C SER A 448 -4.93 -10.34 1.62
N VAL A 449 -4.19 -10.44 0.52
CA VAL A 449 -3.95 -11.69 -0.21
C VAL A 449 -3.14 -12.69 0.62
N LEU A 450 -2.06 -12.25 1.27
CA LEU A 450 -1.26 -13.13 2.13
C LEU A 450 -2.08 -13.70 3.29
N LEU A 451 -2.94 -12.87 3.91
CA LEU A 451 -3.82 -13.32 4.99
C LEU A 451 -4.87 -14.33 4.49
N SER A 452 -5.44 -14.13 3.29
CA SER A 452 -6.37 -15.08 2.68
C SER A 452 -5.68 -16.40 2.30
N ARG A 453 -4.47 -16.34 1.72
CA ARG A 453 -3.67 -17.52 1.39
C ARG A 453 -3.29 -18.31 2.63
N ALA A 454 -2.86 -17.61 3.68
CA ALA A 454 -2.60 -18.24 4.98
C ALA A 454 -3.87 -18.88 5.55
N ALA A 455 -5.02 -18.22 5.47
CA ALA A 455 -6.29 -18.81 5.92
C ALA A 455 -6.62 -20.12 5.19
N ARG A 456 -6.41 -20.18 3.87
CA ARG A 456 -6.60 -21.42 3.09
C ARG A 456 -5.62 -22.52 3.46
N ALA A 457 -4.35 -22.20 3.68
CA ALA A 457 -3.36 -23.15 4.18
C ALA A 457 -3.73 -23.70 5.57
N ILE A 458 -4.35 -22.88 6.43
CA ILE A 458 -4.90 -23.34 7.71
C ILE A 458 -6.05 -24.33 7.50
N ASP A 459 -6.96 -24.07 6.55
CA ASP A 459 -8.07 -24.99 6.22
C ASP A 459 -7.57 -26.32 5.64
N GLN A 460 -6.41 -26.31 4.98
CA GLN A 460 -5.67 -27.51 4.51
C GLN A 460 -4.83 -28.19 5.60
N ALA A 461 -4.88 -27.73 6.84
CA ALA A 461 -4.03 -28.16 7.96
C ALA A 461 -2.51 -28.02 7.72
N GLU A 462 -2.09 -27.22 6.74
CA GLU A 462 -0.69 -26.89 6.49
C GLU A 462 -0.25 -25.69 7.36
N TYR A 463 -0.22 -25.89 8.68
CA TYR A 463 0.07 -24.80 9.62
C TYR A 463 1.48 -24.22 9.48
N ASP A 464 2.46 -25.07 9.13
CA ASP A 464 3.86 -24.63 8.99
C ASP A 464 4.05 -23.77 7.73
N THR A 465 3.35 -24.08 6.62
CA THR A 465 3.38 -23.24 5.41
C THR A 465 2.66 -21.92 5.66
N ALA A 466 1.53 -21.94 6.36
CA ALA A 466 0.82 -20.72 6.78
C ALA A 466 1.71 -19.81 7.64
N LEU A 467 2.42 -20.35 8.63
CA LEU A 467 3.35 -19.57 9.46
C LEU A 467 4.56 -19.08 8.68
N ALA A 468 5.14 -19.90 7.80
CA ALA A 468 6.27 -19.48 6.96
C ALA A 468 5.90 -18.29 6.05
N MET A 469 4.71 -18.30 5.46
CA MET A 469 4.20 -17.17 4.66
C MET A 469 3.96 -15.91 5.50
N LEU A 470 3.40 -16.06 6.72
CA LEU A 470 3.08 -14.93 7.59
C LEU A 470 4.32 -14.33 8.28
N LEU A 471 5.39 -15.11 8.49
CA LEU A 471 6.60 -14.69 9.19
C LEU A 471 7.73 -14.28 8.25
N ASP A 472 7.49 -14.24 6.94
CA ASP A 472 8.50 -13.80 5.98
C ASP A 472 8.88 -12.32 6.20
N ILE A 473 10.19 -12.03 6.18
CA ILE A 473 10.78 -10.71 6.44
C ILE A 473 10.22 -9.67 5.48
N SER A 474 9.91 -10.07 4.24
CA SER A 474 9.32 -9.17 3.24
C SER A 474 7.93 -8.65 3.66
N THR A 475 7.19 -9.43 4.43
CA THR A 475 5.83 -9.11 4.89
C THR A 475 5.83 -8.25 6.16
N LEU A 476 6.83 -8.43 7.01
CA LEU A 476 6.95 -7.74 8.30
C LEU A 476 7.55 -6.33 8.16
N LYS A 477 8.32 -6.08 7.10
CA LYS A 477 8.99 -4.78 6.90
C LYS A 477 7.98 -3.69 6.51
N GLY A 478 7.86 -2.66 7.35
CA GLY A 478 7.05 -1.48 7.06
C GLY A 478 5.54 -1.65 7.31
N MET A 479 5.15 -2.66 8.10
CA MET A 479 3.75 -2.89 8.46
C MET A 479 3.22 -1.75 9.35
N SER A 480 2.03 -1.22 9.00
CA SER A 480 1.31 -0.27 9.87
C SER A 480 0.73 -0.98 11.10
N LEU A 481 0.42 -0.24 12.16
CA LEU A 481 -0.23 -0.82 13.34
C LEU A 481 -1.57 -1.51 13.02
N SER A 482 -2.39 -0.90 12.16
CA SER A 482 -3.65 -1.50 11.68
C SER A 482 -3.44 -2.82 10.92
N SER A 483 -2.37 -2.90 10.13
CA SER A 483 -1.96 -4.09 9.39
C SER A 483 -1.44 -5.17 10.34
N TYR A 484 -0.69 -4.78 11.36
CA TYR A 484 -0.20 -5.68 12.42
C TYR A 484 -1.34 -6.34 13.18
N HIS A 485 -2.41 -5.62 13.51
CA HIS A 485 -3.56 -6.21 14.19
C HIS A 485 -4.30 -7.23 13.33
N ARG A 486 -4.44 -6.97 12.03
CA ARG A 486 -5.02 -7.93 11.09
C ARG A 486 -4.15 -9.18 10.95
N TRP A 487 -2.84 -8.98 10.81
CA TRP A 487 -1.86 -10.04 10.70
C TRP A 487 -1.81 -10.92 11.97
N SER A 488 -1.64 -10.30 13.13
CA SER A 488 -1.55 -11.01 14.42
C SER A 488 -2.80 -11.84 14.69
N LYS A 489 -4.00 -11.34 14.35
CA LYS A 489 -5.25 -12.13 14.48
C LYS A 489 -5.20 -13.44 13.69
N VAL A 490 -4.67 -13.42 12.46
CA VAL A 490 -4.54 -14.64 11.65
C VAL A 490 -3.48 -15.56 12.25
N VAL A 491 -2.32 -15.03 12.64
CA VAL A 491 -1.27 -15.81 13.33
C VAL A 491 -1.81 -16.51 14.58
N TRP A 492 -2.55 -15.80 15.43
CA TRP A 492 -3.19 -16.38 16.60
C TRP A 492 -4.22 -17.46 16.24
N THR A 493 -4.95 -17.28 15.13
CA THR A 493 -5.90 -18.28 14.64
C THR A 493 -5.19 -19.55 14.16
N VAL A 494 -4.02 -19.43 13.51
CA VAL A 494 -3.18 -20.58 13.12
C VAL A 494 -2.76 -21.37 14.35
N LEU A 495 -2.20 -20.67 15.35
CA LEU A 495 -1.71 -21.29 16.59
C LEU A 495 -2.85 -21.92 17.40
N GLU A 496 -4.01 -21.24 17.49
CA GLU A 496 -5.19 -21.75 18.17
C GLU A 496 -5.72 -23.04 17.51
N ARG A 497 -5.82 -23.07 16.18
CA ARG A 497 -6.27 -24.28 15.45
C ARG A 497 -5.27 -25.43 15.58
N ARG A 498 -3.98 -25.16 15.48
CA ARG A 498 -2.93 -26.18 15.69
C ARG A 498 -2.98 -26.76 17.11
N ALA A 499 -3.11 -25.91 18.13
CA ALA A 499 -3.20 -26.37 19.51
C ALA A 499 -4.47 -27.17 19.79
N LYS A 500 -5.62 -26.78 19.20
CA LYS A 500 -6.87 -27.56 19.26
C LYS A 500 -6.73 -28.93 18.60
N LEU A 501 -6.06 -29.01 17.44
CA LEU A 501 -5.86 -30.30 16.75
C LEU A 501 -4.99 -31.27 17.57
N HIS A 502 -4.00 -30.74 18.31
CA HIS A 502 -3.12 -31.54 19.17
C HIS A 502 -3.65 -31.77 20.58
N ASP A 503 -4.84 -31.25 20.92
CA ASP A 503 -5.45 -31.31 22.25
C ASP A 503 -4.52 -30.78 23.37
N ASP A 504 -3.72 -29.76 23.06
CA ASP A 504 -2.79 -29.15 24.02
C ASP A 504 -3.44 -27.97 24.75
N GLU A 505 -4.14 -28.29 25.83
CA GLU A 505 -4.82 -27.30 26.70
C GLU A 505 -3.86 -26.25 27.27
N LYS A 506 -2.61 -26.62 27.59
CA LYS A 506 -1.64 -25.67 28.18
C LYS A 506 -1.24 -24.60 27.19
N SER A 507 -1.01 -24.99 25.94
CA SER A 507 -0.71 -24.04 24.86
C SER A 507 -1.91 -23.16 24.57
N LEU A 508 -3.14 -23.70 24.60
CA LEU A 508 -4.36 -22.91 24.44
C LEU A 508 -4.52 -21.85 25.54
N ASP A 509 -4.31 -22.20 26.80
CA ASP A 509 -4.36 -21.25 27.93
C ASP A 509 -3.30 -20.16 27.78
N HIS A 510 -2.08 -20.53 27.38
CA HIS A 510 -1.01 -19.57 27.13
C HIS A 510 -1.38 -18.61 25.97
N ILE A 511 -1.93 -19.12 24.87
CA ILE A 511 -2.39 -18.30 23.74
C ILE A 511 -3.49 -17.33 24.19
N VAL A 512 -4.48 -17.80 24.96
CA VAL A 512 -5.57 -16.96 25.47
C VAL A 512 -5.03 -15.86 26.38
N SER A 513 -4.06 -16.16 27.26
CA SER A 513 -3.45 -15.16 28.14
C SER A 513 -2.57 -14.13 27.41
N SER A 514 -1.94 -14.53 26.29
CA SER A 514 -1.03 -13.69 25.50
C SER A 514 -1.76 -12.83 24.47
N ARG A 515 -3.01 -13.18 24.14
CA ARG A 515 -3.81 -12.48 23.14
C ARG A 515 -4.45 -11.23 23.74
N ALA A 516 -4.51 -10.16 22.95
CA ALA A 516 -5.33 -9.00 23.30
C ALA A 516 -6.81 -9.42 23.48
N PRO A 517 -7.54 -8.84 24.47
CA PRO A 517 -8.95 -9.15 24.67
C PRO A 517 -9.75 -9.02 23.38
N SER A 518 -10.70 -9.93 23.12
CA SER A 518 -11.49 -9.93 21.88
C SER A 518 -12.27 -8.64 21.64
N ASP A 519 -12.56 -7.89 22.69
CA ASP A 519 -13.21 -6.59 22.65
C ASP A 519 -12.30 -5.44 22.19
N TYR A 520 -10.98 -5.62 22.19
CA TYR A 520 -10.00 -4.57 21.87
C TYR A 520 -10.08 -4.08 20.43
N SER A 521 -10.53 -4.94 19.50
CA SER A 521 -10.68 -4.59 18.10
C SER A 521 -12.10 -4.90 17.62
N LYS A 522 -12.87 -3.87 17.27
CA LYS A 522 -14.23 -4.03 16.76
C LYS A 522 -14.38 -3.39 15.40
N ARG A 523 -15.25 -4.00 14.60
CA ARG A 523 -15.69 -3.44 13.33
C ARG A 523 -16.92 -2.59 13.59
N ALA A 524 -16.89 -1.33 13.18
CA ALA A 524 -18.01 -0.42 13.41
C ALA A 524 -19.26 -0.78 12.59
N GLY A 525 -19.07 -1.24 11.34
CA GLY A 525 -20.16 -1.63 10.45
C GLY A 525 -19.70 -2.19 9.10
N PRO A 526 -20.60 -2.28 8.11
CA PRO A 526 -20.33 -2.92 6.82
C PRO A 526 -19.24 -2.18 6.03
N GLY A 527 -18.39 -2.94 5.32
CA GLY A 527 -17.24 -2.40 4.57
C GLY A 527 -16.06 -1.85 5.39
N GLY A 528 -16.24 -1.54 6.68
CA GLY A 528 -15.21 -0.91 7.49
C GLY A 528 -14.05 -1.83 7.89
N PRO A 529 -12.82 -1.30 8.07
CA PRO A 529 -11.72 -2.05 8.66
C PRO A 529 -11.97 -2.33 10.15
N MET A 530 -11.28 -3.32 10.70
CA MET A 530 -11.22 -3.50 12.16
C MET A 530 -10.47 -2.32 12.79
N ARG A 531 -11.02 -1.74 13.86
CA ARG A 531 -10.44 -0.59 14.56
C ARG A 531 -10.26 -0.90 16.03
N GLU A 532 -9.25 -0.31 16.63
CA GLU A 532 -8.99 -0.42 18.06
C GLU A 532 -10.02 0.39 18.85
N THR A 533 -10.58 -0.21 19.89
CA THR A 533 -11.43 0.49 20.87
C THR A 533 -10.63 0.89 22.11
N GLY A 534 -9.29 0.90 22.02
CA GLY A 534 -8.38 1.24 23.12
C GLY A 534 -8.42 2.72 23.53
N HIS A 535 -9.13 3.57 22.77
CA HIS A 535 -9.45 4.91 23.24
C HIS A 535 -10.58 4.81 24.27
N PRO A 536 -10.45 5.45 25.45
CA PRO A 536 -11.59 5.59 26.34
C PRO A 536 -12.73 6.22 25.53
N SER A 537 -13.93 5.66 25.66
CA SER A 537 -15.15 6.32 25.19
C SER A 537 -15.04 7.79 25.58
N PRO A 538 -15.30 8.77 24.68
CA PRO A 538 -15.27 10.17 25.06
C PRO A 538 -16.10 10.31 26.33
N ILE A 539 -15.48 10.79 27.40
CA ILE A 539 -16.17 11.05 28.66
C ILE A 539 -17.24 12.06 28.29
N PHE A 540 -18.49 11.62 28.27
CA PHE A 540 -19.62 12.53 28.23
C PHE A 540 -19.49 13.35 29.51
N ILE A 541 -19.09 14.61 29.37
CA ILE A 541 -19.29 15.59 30.42
C ILE A 541 -20.80 15.77 30.45
N GLU A 542 -21.47 14.97 31.28
CA GLU A 542 -22.83 15.22 31.70
C GLU A 542 -22.83 16.65 32.24
N ASN A 543 -23.48 17.56 31.52
CA ASN A 543 -23.93 18.80 32.11
C ASN A 543 -24.97 18.40 33.15
N ASP A 544 -24.48 18.28 34.38
CA ASP A 544 -25.19 17.96 35.60
C ASP A 544 -26.39 18.92 35.73
N ASN A 545 -27.60 18.40 35.51
CA ASN A 545 -28.88 18.87 36.07
C ASN A 545 -30.06 18.03 35.56
N THR A 546 -30.01 16.71 35.69
CA THR A 546 -31.22 15.88 35.90
C THR A 546 -30.79 14.54 36.47
N SER A 547 -31.10 14.32 37.75
CA SER A 547 -30.96 13.04 38.43
C SER A 547 -31.97 12.04 37.86
N ASP A 548 -31.59 11.32 36.80
CA ASP A 548 -32.21 10.06 36.43
C ASP A 548 -31.11 9.17 35.86
N SER A 549 -30.66 8.20 36.67
CA SER A 549 -29.73 7.17 36.25
C SER A 549 -30.28 6.46 35.01
N PRO A 550 -29.60 6.45 33.85
CA PRO A 550 -30.06 5.67 32.73
C PRO A 550 -29.82 4.20 33.06
N SER A 551 -30.90 3.49 33.37
CA SER A 551 -30.96 2.03 33.25
C SER A 551 -30.30 1.61 31.93
N PRO A 552 -29.55 0.49 31.89
CA PRO A 552 -28.95 0.01 30.64
C PRO A 552 -30.04 -0.01 29.57
N PRO A 553 -29.78 0.58 28.38
CA PRO A 553 -30.82 0.73 27.38
C PRO A 553 -31.46 -0.64 27.14
N PRO A 554 -32.81 -0.72 27.11
CA PRO A 554 -33.50 -1.97 26.87
C PRO A 554 -32.91 -2.61 25.61
N ARG A 555 -32.68 -3.93 25.63
CA ARG A 555 -32.17 -4.68 24.48
C ARG A 555 -33.20 -4.57 23.35
N ILE A 556 -33.13 -3.48 22.58
CA ILE A 556 -33.83 -3.30 21.31
C ILE A 556 -33.44 -4.52 20.46
N PRO A 557 -34.39 -5.22 19.82
CA PRO A 557 -34.07 -6.35 18.96
C PRO A 557 -33.01 -5.90 17.95
N ARG A 558 -31.79 -6.40 18.13
CA ARG A 558 -30.63 -6.02 17.33
C ARG A 558 -30.91 -6.52 15.93
N GLY A 559 -31.17 -5.63 14.98
CA GLY A 559 -31.17 -5.97 13.56
C GLY A 559 -29.84 -6.63 13.17
N ILE A 560 -29.81 -7.34 12.05
CA ILE A 560 -28.60 -8.06 11.61
C ILE A 560 -27.61 -7.05 11.03
N PRO A 561 -26.47 -6.78 11.70
CA PRO A 561 -25.54 -5.75 11.23
C PRO A 561 -24.77 -6.23 9.99
N LEU A 562 -24.34 -7.49 9.98
CA LEU A 562 -23.44 -8.07 8.98
C LEU A 562 -23.92 -9.49 8.64
N MET A 563 -24.31 -9.74 7.38
CA MET A 563 -24.88 -11.04 6.99
C MET A 563 -23.90 -12.20 7.11
N HIS A 564 -22.65 -11.97 6.68
CA HIS A 564 -21.64 -13.02 6.72
C HIS A 564 -21.24 -13.41 8.14
N GLU A 565 -21.17 -12.45 9.06
CA GLU A 565 -20.90 -12.73 10.47
C GLU A 565 -22.10 -13.42 11.13
N TYR A 566 -23.32 -13.00 10.78
CA TYR A 566 -24.54 -13.64 11.26
C TYR A 566 -24.61 -15.13 10.90
N ILE A 567 -24.29 -15.52 9.66
CA ILE A 567 -24.25 -16.93 9.25
C ILE A 567 -23.17 -17.71 10.05
N LYS A 568 -21.99 -17.12 10.25
CA LYS A 568 -20.94 -17.76 11.07
C LYS A 568 -21.34 -17.90 12.53
N ASP A 569 -22.06 -16.92 13.08
CA ASP A 569 -22.56 -16.98 14.45
C ASP A 569 -23.70 -17.97 14.61
N LEU A 570 -24.53 -18.18 13.57
CA LEU A 570 -25.49 -19.28 13.52
C LEU A 570 -24.78 -20.64 13.58
N TYR A 571 -23.72 -20.86 12.80
CA TYR A 571 -22.95 -22.11 12.87
C TYR A 571 -22.30 -22.33 14.24
N LYS A 572 -21.67 -21.30 14.83
CA LYS A 572 -21.15 -21.40 16.20
C LYS A 572 -22.23 -21.68 17.24
N LYS A 573 -23.43 -21.13 17.06
CA LYS A 573 -24.58 -21.42 17.92
C LYS A 573 -25.00 -22.88 17.77
N VAL A 574 -25.05 -23.40 16.55
CA VAL A 574 -25.34 -24.82 16.27
C VAL A 574 -24.31 -25.73 16.94
N GLU A 575 -23.02 -25.47 16.79
CA GLU A 575 -21.95 -26.25 17.43
C GLU A 575 -22.05 -26.26 18.96
N LYS A 576 -22.37 -25.10 19.56
CA LYS A 576 -22.62 -24.99 21.01
C LYS A 576 -23.84 -25.79 21.45
N LEU A 577 -24.90 -25.80 20.64
CA LEU A 577 -26.12 -26.56 20.95
C LEU A 577 -25.89 -28.07 20.81
N GLN A 578 -25.14 -28.50 19.80
CA GLN A 578 -24.75 -29.90 19.61
C GLN A 578 -23.87 -30.39 20.78
N THR A 579 -22.84 -29.63 21.15
CA THR A 579 -21.97 -29.98 22.29
C THR A 579 -22.70 -30.00 23.63
N SER A 580 -23.75 -29.19 23.79
CA SER A 580 -24.62 -29.20 24.98
C SER A 580 -25.64 -30.35 25.04
N GLY A 581 -25.74 -31.17 23.99
CA GLY A 581 -26.73 -32.26 23.93
C GLY A 581 -28.18 -31.79 23.79
N THR A 582 -28.40 -30.60 23.23
CA THR A 582 -29.76 -30.06 22.99
C THR A 582 -30.48 -30.93 21.95
N PRO A 583 -31.79 -31.21 22.09
CA PRO A 583 -32.51 -32.06 21.14
C PRO A 583 -32.54 -31.44 19.72
N PRO A 584 -32.54 -32.28 18.66
CA PRO A 584 -32.29 -31.85 17.28
C PRO A 584 -33.35 -30.88 16.73
N HIS A 585 -34.61 -30.96 17.20
CA HIS A 585 -35.68 -30.04 16.78
C HIS A 585 -35.41 -28.57 17.12
N ASN A 586 -34.59 -28.29 18.14
CA ASN A 586 -34.19 -26.92 18.50
C ASN A 586 -32.99 -26.41 17.70
N ILE A 587 -32.24 -27.34 17.09
CA ILE A 587 -31.05 -27.04 16.28
C ILE A 587 -31.46 -26.79 14.82
N LEU A 588 -32.42 -27.57 14.31
CA LEU A 588 -32.90 -27.54 12.92
C LEU A 588 -33.21 -26.14 12.38
N PRO A 589 -33.95 -25.25 13.08
CA PRO A 589 -34.28 -23.93 12.55
C PRO A 589 -33.02 -23.09 12.26
N ALA A 590 -32.04 -23.11 13.17
CA ALA A 590 -30.83 -22.30 13.05
C ALA A 590 -29.94 -22.79 11.90
N ILE A 591 -29.84 -24.11 11.70
CA ILE A 591 -29.04 -24.67 10.61
C ILE A 591 -29.71 -24.53 9.25
N LEU A 592 -31.03 -24.72 9.17
CA LEU A 592 -31.77 -24.52 7.91
C LEU A 592 -31.72 -23.05 7.47
N GLU A 593 -31.80 -22.12 8.42
CA GLU A 593 -31.59 -20.70 8.14
C GLU A 593 -30.16 -20.44 7.61
N ALA A 594 -29.12 -20.98 8.26
CA ALA A 594 -27.74 -20.80 7.82
C ALA A 594 -27.48 -21.41 6.42
N VAL A 595 -28.00 -22.60 6.15
CA VAL A 595 -27.87 -23.30 4.85
C VAL A 595 -28.62 -22.54 3.74
N GLN A 596 -29.83 -22.05 4.02
CA GLN A 596 -30.60 -21.27 3.06
C GLN A 596 -29.91 -19.95 2.72
N LEU A 597 -29.47 -19.20 3.74
CA LEU A 597 -28.81 -17.91 3.54
C LEU A 597 -27.46 -18.06 2.84
N SER A 598 -26.67 -19.09 3.18
CA SER A 598 -25.40 -19.36 2.50
C SER A 598 -25.60 -19.75 1.04
N SER A 599 -26.64 -20.53 0.71
CA SER A 599 -27.01 -20.85 -0.67
C SER A 599 -27.45 -19.60 -1.45
N GLU A 600 -28.32 -18.77 -0.88
CA GLU A 600 -28.85 -17.58 -1.56
C GLU A 600 -27.78 -16.50 -1.80
N LEU A 601 -26.79 -16.39 -0.90
CA LEU A 601 -25.64 -15.49 -1.07
C LEU A 601 -24.55 -16.05 -1.99
N GLY A 602 -24.56 -17.35 -2.28
CA GLY A 602 -23.50 -18.02 -3.05
C GLY A 602 -22.21 -18.22 -2.26
N LEU A 603 -22.32 -18.47 -0.96
CA LEU A 603 -21.20 -18.80 -0.07
C LEU A 603 -21.00 -20.31 -0.03
N TRP A 604 -20.46 -20.88 -1.11
CA TRP A 604 -20.48 -22.33 -1.33
C TRP A 604 -19.66 -23.12 -0.31
N SER A 605 -18.55 -22.58 0.19
CA SER A 605 -17.78 -23.23 1.26
C SER A 605 -18.59 -23.38 2.55
N LEU A 606 -19.27 -22.31 2.98
CA LEU A 606 -20.15 -22.30 4.15
C LEU A 606 -21.43 -23.11 3.93
N HIS A 607 -21.95 -23.15 2.70
CA HIS A 607 -23.11 -23.96 2.35
C HIS A 607 -22.79 -25.46 2.48
N ARG A 608 -21.68 -25.91 1.89
CA ARG A 608 -21.20 -27.31 1.98
C ARG A 608 -20.98 -27.72 3.43
N TYR A 609 -20.30 -26.87 4.21
CA TYR A 609 -20.14 -27.09 5.65
C TYR A 609 -21.49 -27.22 6.36
N GLY A 610 -22.43 -26.33 6.08
CA GLY A 610 -23.77 -26.36 6.67
C GLY A 610 -24.58 -27.61 6.32
N VAL A 611 -24.44 -28.14 5.09
CA VAL A 611 -25.10 -29.40 4.70
C VAL A 611 -24.52 -30.58 5.47
N ILE A 612 -23.21 -30.62 5.69
CA ILE A 612 -22.58 -31.68 6.50
C ILE A 612 -23.08 -31.62 7.94
N VAL A 613 -23.07 -30.44 8.57
CA VAL A 613 -23.59 -30.26 9.93
C VAL A 613 -25.09 -30.58 10.00
N LEU A 614 -25.86 -30.29 8.94
CA LEU A 614 -27.29 -30.65 8.87
C LEU A 614 -27.46 -32.17 8.85
N CYS A 615 -26.63 -32.87 8.09
CA CYS A 615 -26.63 -34.34 8.05
C CYS A 615 -26.27 -34.93 9.42
N GLU A 616 -25.31 -34.35 10.15
CA GLU A 616 -25.01 -34.75 11.53
C GLU A 616 -26.22 -34.61 12.46
N VAL A 617 -26.93 -33.48 12.38
CA VAL A 617 -28.16 -33.26 13.18
C VAL A 617 -29.27 -34.23 12.76
N MET A 618 -29.40 -34.56 11.47
CA MET A 618 -30.40 -35.50 10.98
C MET A 618 -30.17 -36.92 11.49
N LEU A 619 -28.91 -37.37 11.60
CA LEU A 619 -28.57 -38.67 12.18
C LEU A 619 -28.87 -38.75 13.68
N GLN A 620 -28.93 -37.62 14.38
CA GLN A 620 -29.31 -37.58 15.80
C GLN A 620 -30.83 -37.66 16.04
N ILE A 621 -31.64 -37.65 14.99
CA ILE A 621 -33.11 -37.73 15.12
C ILE A 621 -33.50 -39.20 15.25
N GLU A 622 -33.65 -39.67 16.49
CA GLU A 622 -34.11 -41.02 16.79
C GLU A 622 -35.55 -41.26 16.24
N GLY A 623 -35.78 -42.43 15.65
CA GLY A 623 -37.11 -42.91 15.22
C GLY A 623 -37.56 -42.52 13.81
N LEU A 624 -36.74 -41.81 13.04
CA LEU A 624 -36.95 -41.58 11.60
C LEU A 624 -35.74 -42.15 10.85
N ASN A 625 -35.92 -43.11 9.94
CA ASN A 625 -34.85 -43.72 9.12
C ASN A 625 -34.27 -42.70 8.13
N MET A 626 -33.59 -41.67 8.65
CA MET A 626 -33.04 -40.55 7.90
C MET A 626 -31.67 -40.87 7.28
N ALA A 627 -31.09 -42.03 7.62
CA ALA A 627 -29.77 -42.43 7.16
C ALA A 627 -29.67 -42.54 5.62
N GLU A 628 -30.71 -43.05 4.94
CA GLU A 628 -30.75 -43.10 3.48
C GLU A 628 -30.75 -41.69 2.86
N LYS A 629 -31.52 -40.78 3.45
CA LYS A 629 -31.57 -39.38 3.01
C LYS A 629 -30.25 -38.66 3.24
N VAL A 630 -29.56 -38.94 4.36
CA VAL A 630 -28.25 -38.38 4.67
C VAL A 630 -27.21 -38.83 3.64
N VAL A 631 -27.16 -40.12 3.30
CA VAL A 631 -26.27 -40.63 2.25
C VAL A 631 -26.57 -39.92 0.93
N GLY A 632 -27.84 -39.83 0.54
CA GLY A 632 -28.24 -39.18 -0.71
C GLY A 632 -27.90 -37.70 -0.78
N GLU A 633 -28.01 -36.93 0.31
CA GLU A 633 -27.62 -35.51 0.32
C GLU A 633 -26.09 -35.32 0.35
N LEU A 634 -25.36 -36.16 1.10
CA LEU A 634 -23.90 -36.10 1.13
C LEU A 634 -23.27 -36.46 -0.22
N GLU A 635 -23.78 -37.50 -0.90
CA GLU A 635 -23.28 -37.91 -2.21
C GLU A 635 -23.44 -36.82 -3.28
N LYS A 636 -24.49 -35.99 -3.22
CA LYS A 636 -24.69 -34.87 -4.14
C LYS A 636 -23.62 -33.78 -4.03
N ILE A 637 -23.11 -33.54 -2.82
CA ILE A 637 -22.13 -32.48 -2.55
C ILE A 637 -20.69 -33.02 -2.45
N TRP A 638 -20.51 -34.34 -2.44
CA TRP A 638 -19.26 -35.00 -2.10
C TRP A 638 -18.07 -34.56 -2.96
N ASP A 639 -18.24 -34.59 -4.28
CA ASP A 639 -17.19 -34.18 -5.22
C ASP A 639 -16.76 -32.73 -4.99
N GLN A 640 -17.71 -31.88 -4.59
CA GLN A 640 -17.43 -30.47 -4.32
C GLN A 640 -16.78 -30.25 -2.95
N VAL A 641 -17.06 -31.10 -1.96
CA VAL A 641 -16.39 -31.08 -0.66
C VAL A 641 -14.93 -31.51 -0.82
N LEU A 642 -14.69 -32.59 -1.58
CA LEU A 642 -13.33 -33.06 -1.90
C LEU A 642 -12.53 -32.00 -2.66
N GLY A 643 -13.16 -31.31 -3.62
CA GLY A 643 -12.50 -30.25 -4.39
C GLY A 643 -12.22 -28.96 -3.62
N GLY A 644 -12.81 -28.75 -2.44
CA GLY A 644 -12.65 -27.53 -1.63
C GLY A 644 -11.46 -27.54 -0.67
N ASN A 645 -10.70 -28.63 -0.60
CA ASN A 645 -9.46 -28.79 0.19
C ASN A 645 -9.56 -28.43 1.70
N ASP A 646 -10.74 -28.26 2.27
CA ASP A 646 -10.96 -28.10 3.71
C ASP A 646 -10.97 -29.48 4.38
N LEU A 647 -9.85 -29.83 5.02
CA LEU A 647 -9.67 -31.16 5.61
C LEU A 647 -10.60 -31.42 6.80
N GLU A 648 -10.97 -30.39 7.56
CA GLU A 648 -11.90 -30.54 8.68
C GLU A 648 -13.30 -30.87 8.16
N CYS A 649 -13.74 -30.16 7.13
CA CYS A 649 -15.01 -30.38 6.45
C CYS A 649 -15.06 -31.78 5.82
N ILE A 650 -13.98 -32.21 5.15
CA ILE A 650 -13.86 -33.56 4.56
C ILE A 650 -13.93 -34.64 5.65
N ALA A 651 -13.19 -34.49 6.75
CA ALA A 651 -13.17 -35.46 7.83
C ALA A 651 -14.55 -35.61 8.50
N ARG A 652 -15.24 -34.50 8.78
CA ARG A 652 -16.60 -34.53 9.32
C ARG A 652 -17.58 -35.19 8.35
N GLY A 653 -17.48 -34.86 7.06
CA GLY A 653 -18.27 -35.48 6.00
C GLY A 653 -18.08 -37.01 5.93
N LEU A 654 -16.83 -37.48 6.01
CA LEU A 654 -16.50 -38.92 6.04
C LEU A 654 -17.09 -39.62 7.27
N VAL A 655 -16.96 -39.02 8.45
CA VAL A 655 -17.53 -39.57 9.69
C VAL A 655 -19.05 -39.64 9.60
N CYS A 656 -19.70 -38.60 9.08
CA CYS A 656 -21.15 -38.56 8.89
C CYS A 656 -21.61 -39.66 7.89
N LEU A 657 -20.93 -39.78 6.75
CA LEU A 657 -21.23 -40.81 5.75
C LEU A 657 -21.01 -42.23 6.29
N GLY A 658 -19.93 -42.43 7.07
CA GLY A 658 -19.64 -43.71 7.71
C GLY A 658 -20.72 -44.12 8.70
N LYS A 659 -21.14 -43.20 9.58
CA LYS A 659 -22.24 -43.43 10.53
C LYS A 659 -23.54 -43.79 9.80
N ALA A 660 -23.94 -43.00 8.81
CA ALA A 660 -25.16 -43.26 8.05
C ALA A 660 -25.15 -44.63 7.34
N LYS A 661 -23.99 -45.05 6.80
CA LYS A 661 -23.87 -46.38 6.16
C LYS A 661 -23.89 -47.54 7.17
N ILE A 662 -23.35 -47.33 8.37
CA ILE A 662 -23.43 -48.31 9.47
C ILE A 662 -24.89 -48.47 9.91
N ASP A 663 -25.60 -47.37 10.14
CA ASP A 663 -27.01 -47.40 10.55
C ASP A 663 -27.87 -48.12 9.51
N LEU A 664 -27.68 -47.83 8.21
CA LEU A 664 -28.37 -48.55 7.13
C LEU A 664 -28.03 -50.04 7.06
N ALA A 665 -26.82 -50.44 7.46
CA ALA A 665 -26.43 -51.84 7.49
C ALA A 665 -27.05 -52.57 8.70
N LEU A 666 -27.18 -51.88 9.84
CA LEU A 666 -27.87 -52.39 11.03
C LEU A 666 -29.37 -52.58 10.75
N ASP A 667 -30.02 -51.57 10.16
CA ASP A 667 -31.45 -51.64 9.80
C ASP A 667 -31.76 -52.82 8.84
N LYS A 668 -30.84 -53.10 7.90
CA LYS A 668 -30.97 -54.26 6.98
C LYS A 668 -30.82 -55.59 7.70
N HIS A 669 -29.88 -55.69 8.64
CA HIS A 669 -29.66 -56.91 9.42
C HIS A 669 -30.85 -57.22 10.33
N ASP A 670 -31.49 -56.20 10.91
CA ASP A 670 -32.69 -56.39 11.72
C ASP A 670 -33.89 -56.83 10.86
N ALA A 671 -34.05 -56.27 9.66
CA ALA A 671 -35.09 -56.71 8.71
C ALA A 671 -34.89 -58.16 8.19
N ASP A 672 -33.64 -58.58 7.97
CA ASP A 672 -33.30 -59.95 7.56
C ASP A 672 -33.48 -60.97 8.70
N ASN A 673 -33.39 -60.55 9.97
CA ASN A 673 -33.69 -61.39 11.13
C ASN A 673 -35.19 -61.53 11.39
N ASP A 674 -35.97 -60.46 11.23
CA ASP A 674 -37.43 -60.51 11.38
C ASP A 674 -38.08 -61.41 10.32
N THR A 675 -37.58 -61.37 9.07
CA THR A 675 -38.07 -62.24 7.98
C THR A 675 -37.67 -63.71 8.12
N ASN A 676 -36.61 -64.03 8.87
CA ASN A 676 -36.25 -65.41 9.18
C ASN A 676 -37.02 -65.98 10.39
N ASN A 677 -37.40 -65.16 11.37
CA ASN A 677 -38.24 -65.60 12.49
C ASN A 677 -39.70 -65.86 12.07
N ASP A 678 -40.26 -65.07 11.15
CA ASP A 678 -41.62 -65.30 10.64
C ASP A 678 -41.77 -66.60 9.82
N ASN A 679 -40.67 -67.16 9.30
CA ASN A 679 -40.68 -68.43 8.57
C ASN A 679 -40.59 -69.67 9.49
N ASP A 680 -40.17 -69.53 10.75
CA ASP A 680 -40.03 -70.66 11.69
C ASP A 680 -41.31 -70.89 12.52
N ASP A 681 -42.13 -69.85 12.75
CA ASP A 681 -43.45 -69.98 13.40
C ASP A 681 -44.55 -70.53 12.46
N GLY A 682 -44.32 -70.55 11.15
CA GLY A 682 -45.24 -71.13 10.15
C GLY A 682 -45.14 -72.66 9.98
N ALA A 683 -44.13 -73.30 10.57
CA ALA A 683 -43.83 -74.72 10.34
C ALA A 683 -44.34 -75.68 11.43
N GLN A 684 -44.89 -75.18 12.54
CA GLN A 684 -45.36 -76.04 13.66
C GLN A 684 -46.84 -76.46 13.60
N ASP A 685 -47.66 -75.90 12.69
CA ASP A 685 -49.12 -76.14 12.68
C ASP A 685 -49.62 -77.14 11.60
N GLN A 686 -48.73 -77.83 10.88
CA GLN A 686 -49.11 -78.78 9.80
C GLN A 686 -48.77 -80.27 10.04
N ALA A 687 -48.32 -80.67 11.24
CA ALA A 687 -47.82 -82.03 11.49
C ALA A 687 -48.72 -82.94 12.37
N SER A 688 -50.03 -82.66 12.52
CA SER A 688 -50.91 -83.48 13.38
C SER A 688 -52.15 -84.12 12.73
N ASP A 689 -52.41 -83.91 11.43
CA ASP A 689 -53.55 -84.55 10.74
C ASP A 689 -53.08 -85.45 9.58
N GLY A 690 -52.82 -86.73 9.88
CA GLY A 690 -52.39 -87.68 8.85
C GLY A 690 -52.05 -89.08 9.32
N LEU A 691 -52.89 -89.70 10.16
CA LEU A 691 -52.75 -91.12 10.48
C LEU A 691 -54.11 -91.78 10.73
N LEU A 692 -54.85 -91.99 9.64
CA LEU A 692 -55.98 -92.92 9.54
C LEU A 692 -56.24 -93.25 8.06
N GLY A 693 -55.91 -94.48 7.63
CA GLY A 693 -56.53 -95.09 6.44
C GLY A 693 -55.57 -95.76 5.43
N MET A 694 -55.46 -97.09 5.58
CA MET A 694 -54.99 -98.13 4.63
C MET A 694 -53.49 -98.26 4.34
#